data_AF-A0A367KVV7-F1
#
_entry.id   AF-A0A367KVV7-F1
#
_cell.length_a   1.000
_cell.length_b   1.000
_cell.length_c   1.000
_cell.angle_alpha   90.00
_cell.angle_beta   90.00
_cell.angle_gamma   90.00
#
_symmetry.space_group_name_H-M   'P 1'
#
loop_
_entity.id
_entity.type
_entity.pdbx_description
1 polymer ?
#
loop_
_entity_poly.entity_id
_entity_poly.type
_entity_poly.pdbx_seq_one_letter_code
_entity_poly.pdbx_strand_id
1 'polypeptide(L)'
;MLPTFKEQEYHLLPKHNASDEKSRYDEEFMLSSGTSSSSNSTDDDGIRERIPHRTLLKGVKEHVEEHFDRPELVRDCILGLSDGLTVPFALAAGLSSLGDSRIVIYGGLAELVSGAISMGLGGYLAAKSEADHYHTEREREAREVELYPKEEEEEIIELFEPYGLDRESMEPMMVRFRQNTEKFVDFMMRFELNLELPDPNRSWISALTIGLSYLLGGVIPLLPYLFISNTVNALYTSCFVTSLTLFCFGYLKSIYLRPKQALIGAIQTLLIGAVAAASSYGIVAFVNYSNENMAKSSRSRPISVATLTNSTSIIINQNAIYYDLNCKASDSDCAGVRATFDKAIDIITSVFEFEAPLYINASFVSFCQEHNDCNHDSTMTSIGQAYPTLSYIMVDSTDNMTRMYPQALLKQFTDLAVKPNWVQYDINAEFNNEISWYFVNTSDDIKSSQTDFLRNVVHELMHGLGFMTAWSDELYTCLSPLFPDSLNRFITPISLSTINNNKIMSDYNNNQPFWGFVEFPFDKLLNYVDSNTFKPFSDLTRSLNHFANSNTTFRSMVDFANAWYKSDEYTVASQAYTKSVTNLDVLAVVNNEPVLYLETSLNPFSAGSSLCHVSQSNYLNTIEYLMVYTANTGVNLEQLNKMYSGGPFGPKLLKVLTQLGYAVHSNYNMTASRPSLSYWNPSDGLVGTNSNPSPTLSVDTSGPACTPTNAATNTANATSSSVSLAGFYH
;
A
#
# COMPACT_ATOMS: atom_id res chain seq x y z
N MET A 1 2.09 9.43 34.46
CA MET A 1 2.31 8.65 35.71
C MET A 1 3.17 7.45 35.32
N LEU A 2 4.48 7.57 35.51
CA LEU A 2 5.50 6.55 35.32
C LEU A 2 6.15 6.32 36.69
N PRO A 3 6.29 5.08 37.20
CA PRO A 3 6.92 4.86 38.49
C PRO A 3 8.44 4.70 38.35
N THR A 4 9.13 5.32 39.30
CA THR A 4 10.57 5.40 39.53
C THR A 4 11.16 4.10 40.06
N PHE A 5 12.37 3.76 39.61
CA PHE A 5 13.22 2.70 40.16
C PHE A 5 13.88 3.17 41.48
N LYS A 6 13.96 2.27 42.46
CA LYS A 6 14.66 2.44 43.75
C LYS A 6 15.85 1.50 43.84
N GLU A 7 16.98 2.04 44.30
CA GLU A 7 18.23 1.35 44.67
C GLU A 7 18.05 0.37 45.85
N GLN A 8 18.92 -0.65 45.91
CA GLN A 8 19.17 -1.45 47.12
C GLN A 8 20.68 -1.58 47.38
N GLU A 9 21.07 -1.22 48.60
CA GLU A 9 22.42 -1.22 49.19
C GLU A 9 23.03 -2.62 49.36
N TYR A 10 24.36 -2.70 49.25
CA TYR A 10 25.18 -3.86 49.61
C TYR A 10 25.68 -3.79 51.07
N HIS A 11 25.55 -4.90 51.80
CA HIS A 11 26.10 -5.09 53.15
C HIS A 11 27.47 -5.78 53.13
N LEU A 12 28.44 -5.22 53.86
CA LEU A 12 29.81 -5.70 54.11
C LEU A 12 29.89 -6.70 55.27
N LEU A 13 30.78 -7.71 55.17
CA LEU A 13 31.33 -8.54 56.27
C LEU A 13 32.79 -9.00 55.96
N PRO A 14 33.61 -9.44 56.96
CA PRO A 14 34.91 -8.81 57.28
C PRO A 14 36.20 -9.60 56.93
N LYS A 15 37.35 -8.90 57.08
CA LYS A 15 38.75 -9.30 56.82
C LYS A 15 39.26 -10.52 57.62
N HIS A 16 40.10 -11.36 57.00
CA HIS A 16 40.98 -12.33 57.67
C HIS A 16 42.42 -12.27 57.13
N ASN A 17 43.41 -12.34 58.03
CA ASN A 17 44.84 -12.06 57.82
C ASN A 17 45.61 -13.11 57.00
N ALA A 18 46.53 -12.61 56.17
CA ALA A 18 47.52 -13.36 55.41
C ALA A 18 48.84 -13.49 56.20
N SER A 19 49.17 -14.69 56.67
CA SER A 19 50.54 -15.01 57.13
C SER A 19 50.94 -16.49 57.15
N ASP A 20 50.09 -17.45 56.74
CA ASP A 20 50.41 -18.89 56.85
C ASP A 20 50.57 -19.66 55.52
N GLU A 21 50.40 -19.03 54.35
CA GLU A 21 50.43 -19.74 53.05
C GLU A 21 51.73 -19.56 52.23
N LYS A 22 52.76 -18.92 52.81
CA LYS A 22 53.99 -18.56 52.10
C LYS A 22 55.08 -19.64 52.08
N SER A 23 54.81 -20.89 52.49
CA SER A 23 55.88 -21.92 52.61
C SER A 23 55.63 -23.24 51.88
N ARG A 24 54.61 -23.34 51.00
CA ARG A 24 54.27 -24.63 50.34
C ARG A 24 54.48 -24.66 48.82
N TYR A 25 54.68 -23.51 48.17
CA TYR A 25 54.78 -23.44 46.70
C TYR A 25 56.21 -23.51 46.15
N ASP A 26 57.24 -23.43 46.99
CA ASP A 26 58.64 -23.33 46.52
C ASP A 26 59.38 -24.67 46.33
N GLU A 27 58.77 -25.84 46.61
CA GLU A 27 59.48 -27.13 46.55
C GLU A 27 59.19 -28.03 45.33
N GLU A 28 58.18 -27.76 44.50
CA GLU A 28 57.78 -28.70 43.44
C GLU A 28 58.30 -28.37 42.02
N PHE A 29 59.05 -27.27 41.84
CA PHE A 29 59.56 -26.85 40.52
C PHE A 29 60.92 -27.48 40.12
N MET A 30 61.41 -28.45 40.87
CA MET A 30 62.68 -29.12 40.57
C MET A 30 62.45 -30.62 40.40
N LEU A 31 62.26 -31.07 39.16
CA LEU A 31 62.75 -32.33 38.57
C LEU A 31 61.91 -32.77 37.35
N SER A 32 62.62 -33.30 36.34
CA SER A 32 62.14 -34.12 35.20
C SER A 32 62.04 -33.45 33.83
N SER A 33 63.22 -33.30 33.22
CA SER A 33 63.51 -33.33 31.79
C SER A 33 63.23 -34.72 31.14
N GLY A 34 62.84 -34.78 29.85
CA GLY A 34 62.85 -36.05 29.08
C GLY A 34 62.09 -36.12 27.74
N THR A 35 62.73 -35.67 26.65
CA THR A 35 62.83 -36.20 25.25
C THR A 35 61.72 -36.97 24.49
N SER A 36 61.55 -36.55 23.21
CA SER A 36 61.29 -37.30 21.94
C SER A 36 59.86 -37.78 21.65
N SER A 37 59.31 -37.85 20.41
CA SER A 37 59.83 -37.91 19.04
C SER A 37 58.72 -37.60 17.99
N SER A 38 59.13 -37.42 16.73
CA SER A 38 58.38 -37.05 15.52
C SER A 38 57.50 -38.15 14.88
N SER A 39 56.41 -37.76 14.19
CA SER A 39 55.99 -38.37 12.91
C SER A 39 54.99 -37.51 12.14
N ASN A 40 55.27 -37.28 10.84
CA ASN A 40 54.38 -36.67 9.84
C ASN A 40 53.18 -37.58 9.49
N SER A 41 52.01 -36.98 9.24
CA SER A 41 51.14 -37.37 8.12
C SER A 41 50.12 -36.25 7.82
N THR A 42 50.15 -35.81 6.56
CA THR A 42 49.12 -35.03 5.89
C THR A 42 47.81 -35.82 5.84
N ASP A 43 46.69 -35.22 6.26
CA ASP A 43 45.41 -35.33 5.57
C ASP A 43 44.47 -34.20 6.02
N ASP A 44 43.90 -33.57 5.00
CA ASP A 44 42.97 -32.45 4.98
C ASP A 44 41.55 -32.99 5.23
N ASP A 45 40.97 -32.64 6.37
CA ASP A 45 39.52 -32.68 6.60
C ASP A 45 39.18 -31.76 7.77
N GLY A 46 38.51 -30.64 7.47
CA GLY A 46 38.12 -29.57 8.40
C GLY A 46 37.02 -29.96 9.40
N ILE A 47 37.25 -31.00 10.20
CA ILE A 47 36.42 -31.34 11.35
C ILE A 47 36.98 -30.57 12.56
N ARG A 48 36.16 -29.66 13.11
CA ARG A 48 36.38 -28.93 14.36
C ARG A 48 37.06 -29.82 15.42
N GLU A 49 38.35 -29.59 15.69
CA GLU A 49 38.92 -29.91 17.00
C GLU A 49 38.27 -28.96 18.01
N ARG A 50 37.22 -29.42 18.70
CA ARG A 50 36.86 -28.86 19.99
C ARG A 50 38.13 -28.87 20.84
N ILE A 51 38.49 -27.74 21.44
CA ILE A 51 39.56 -27.68 22.45
C ILE A 51 39.34 -28.87 23.38
N PRO A 52 40.26 -29.85 23.45
CA PRO A 52 40.04 -31.01 24.29
C PRO A 52 39.83 -30.49 25.71
N HIS A 53 38.76 -30.95 26.37
CA HIS A 53 38.58 -30.73 27.79
C HIS A 53 39.90 -31.09 28.46
N ARG A 54 40.53 -30.07 29.03
CA ARG A 54 41.85 -30.11 29.64
C ARG A 54 41.95 -31.38 30.49
N THR A 55 42.90 -32.26 30.16
CA THR A 55 43.39 -33.27 31.11
C THR A 55 43.93 -32.51 32.31
N LEU A 56 43.11 -32.34 33.35
CA LEU A 56 43.52 -31.68 34.58
C LEU A 56 44.67 -32.48 35.19
N LEU A 57 45.67 -31.76 35.71
CA LEU A 57 46.77 -32.36 36.46
C LEU A 57 46.22 -33.34 37.51
N LYS A 58 46.87 -34.51 37.65
CA LYS A 58 46.53 -35.57 38.60
C LYS A 58 46.25 -34.96 39.99
N GLY A 59 44.98 -34.95 40.41
CA GLY A 59 44.57 -34.47 41.74
C GLY A 59 43.27 -33.66 41.78
N VAL A 60 42.79 -33.13 40.66
CA VAL A 60 41.49 -32.43 40.60
C VAL A 60 40.38 -33.41 40.24
N LYS A 61 39.35 -33.53 41.08
CA LYS A 61 38.15 -34.32 40.76
C LYS A 61 37.52 -33.77 39.48
N GLU A 62 37.24 -34.64 38.50
CA GLU A 62 36.43 -34.29 37.33
C GLU A 62 35.08 -33.74 37.81
N HIS A 63 34.87 -32.45 37.62
CA HIS A 63 33.56 -31.83 37.69
C HIS A 63 32.88 -32.13 36.34
N VAL A 64 31.98 -33.12 36.33
CA VAL A 64 31.17 -33.43 35.15
C VAL A 64 30.06 -32.40 35.08
N GLU A 65 30.25 -31.40 34.22
CA GLU A 65 29.23 -30.40 33.95
C GLU A 65 28.24 -30.96 32.91
N GLU A 66 27.01 -31.25 33.32
CA GLU A 66 25.93 -31.60 32.40
C GLU A 66 25.41 -30.32 31.72
N HIS A 67 26.10 -29.88 30.66
CA HIS A 67 25.61 -28.79 29.80
C HIS A 67 24.80 -29.36 28.63
N PHE A 68 23.66 -28.74 28.36
CA PHE A 68 22.77 -29.14 27.27
C PHE A 68 23.34 -28.72 25.91
N ASP A 69 23.72 -29.68 25.08
CA ASP A 69 24.22 -29.44 23.72
C ASP A 69 23.07 -29.02 22.79
N ARG A 70 23.10 -27.76 22.32
CA ARG A 70 22.20 -27.10 21.32
C ARG A 70 20.90 -26.47 21.85
N PRO A 71 20.99 -25.43 22.71
CA PRO A 71 19.82 -24.67 23.15
C PRO A 71 19.06 -24.02 21.99
N GLU A 72 19.72 -23.72 20.87
CA GLU A 72 19.09 -23.00 19.76
C GLU A 72 18.11 -23.87 18.97
N LEU A 73 18.36 -25.18 18.84
CA LEU A 73 17.41 -26.10 18.20
C LEU A 73 16.11 -26.22 18.99
N VAL A 74 16.23 -26.33 20.32
CA VAL A 74 15.07 -26.42 21.20
C VAL A 74 14.26 -25.14 21.13
N ARG A 75 14.92 -23.98 21.12
CA ARG A 75 14.28 -22.68 20.92
C ARG A 75 13.51 -22.62 19.61
N ASP A 76 14.12 -23.01 18.49
CA ASP A 76 13.52 -22.97 17.16
C ASP A 76 12.29 -23.88 17.06
N CYS A 77 12.39 -25.11 17.58
CA CYS A 77 11.26 -26.04 17.63
C CYS A 77 10.11 -25.50 18.49
N ILE A 78 10.42 -24.88 19.62
CA ILE A 78 9.43 -24.27 20.50
C ILE A 78 8.73 -23.09 19.82
N LEU A 79 9.46 -22.24 19.10
CA LEU A 79 8.88 -21.12 18.35
C LEU A 79 7.95 -21.63 17.25
N GLY A 80 8.42 -22.56 16.42
CA GLY A 80 7.61 -23.13 15.34
C GLY A 80 6.36 -23.85 15.86
N LEU A 81 6.48 -24.73 16.86
CA LEU A 81 5.33 -25.45 17.43
C LEU A 81 4.32 -24.52 18.10
N SER A 82 4.78 -23.48 18.80
CA SER A 82 3.89 -22.54 19.50
C SER A 82 2.98 -21.81 18.51
N ASP A 83 3.54 -21.33 17.40
CA ASP A 83 2.78 -20.60 16.38
C ASP A 83 1.96 -21.55 15.53
N GLY A 84 2.53 -22.71 15.16
CA GLY A 84 1.85 -23.76 14.40
C GLY A 84 0.65 -24.35 15.14
N LEU A 85 0.66 -24.42 16.48
CA LEU A 85 -0.51 -24.85 17.23
C LEU A 85 -1.58 -23.76 17.35
N THR A 86 -1.19 -22.48 17.33
CA THR A 86 -2.06 -21.36 17.67
C THR A 86 -2.75 -20.75 16.46
N VAL A 87 -2.00 -20.43 15.41
CA VAL A 87 -2.53 -19.68 14.25
C VAL A 87 -3.46 -20.54 13.38
N PRO A 88 -3.07 -21.78 12.97
CA PRO A 88 -3.96 -22.67 12.22
C PRO A 88 -5.21 -23.05 13.02
N PHE A 89 -5.10 -23.19 14.34
CA PHE A 89 -6.25 -23.42 15.22
C PHE A 89 -7.20 -22.23 15.25
N ALA A 90 -6.66 -21.02 15.44
CA ALA A 90 -7.47 -19.81 15.47
C ALA A 90 -8.19 -19.59 14.14
N LEU A 91 -7.50 -19.77 13.01
CA LEU A 91 -8.09 -19.70 11.67
C LEU A 91 -9.18 -20.76 11.49
N ALA A 92 -8.91 -22.01 11.87
CA ALA A 92 -9.88 -23.10 11.75
C ALA A 92 -11.14 -22.83 12.59
N ALA A 93 -10.97 -22.30 13.80
CA ALA A 93 -12.09 -21.84 14.63
C ALA A 93 -12.86 -20.70 13.95
N GLY A 94 -12.16 -19.69 13.43
CA GLY A 94 -12.71 -18.59 12.65
C GLY A 94 -13.61 -19.05 11.50
N LEU A 95 -13.03 -19.84 10.59
CA LEU A 95 -13.71 -20.35 9.40
C LEU A 95 -14.86 -21.32 9.73
N SER A 96 -14.82 -21.99 10.87
CA SER A 96 -15.91 -22.87 11.30
C SER A 96 -17.22 -22.13 11.56
N SER A 97 -17.16 -20.83 11.87
CA SER A 97 -18.35 -19.99 11.99
C SER A 97 -19.16 -19.86 10.69
N LEU A 98 -18.54 -20.16 9.54
CA LEU A 98 -19.19 -20.15 8.21
C LEU A 98 -19.98 -21.43 7.91
N GLY A 99 -19.81 -22.50 8.71
CA GLY A 99 -20.63 -23.70 8.63
C GLY A 99 -20.25 -24.74 7.56
N ASP A 100 -19.22 -24.53 6.72
CA ASP A 100 -18.72 -25.54 5.76
C ASP A 100 -17.28 -26.02 6.11
N SER A 101 -17.13 -27.32 6.40
CA SER A 101 -15.84 -27.93 6.76
C SER A 101 -14.82 -27.87 5.63
N ARG A 102 -15.26 -27.80 4.36
CA ARG A 102 -14.35 -27.72 3.21
C ARG A 102 -13.61 -26.39 3.19
N ILE A 103 -14.27 -25.30 3.60
CA ILE A 103 -13.64 -23.98 3.71
C ILE A 103 -12.55 -24.02 4.78
N VAL A 104 -12.84 -24.66 5.92
CA VAL A 104 -11.86 -24.85 7.01
C VAL A 104 -10.65 -25.66 6.54
N ILE A 105 -10.88 -26.75 5.79
CA ILE A 105 -9.80 -27.61 5.29
C ILE A 105 -8.93 -26.87 4.26
N TYR A 106 -9.54 -26.25 3.24
CA TYR A 106 -8.77 -25.56 2.20
C TYR A 106 -8.06 -24.32 2.73
N GLY A 107 -8.75 -23.50 3.54
CA GLY A 107 -8.15 -22.32 4.18
C GLY A 107 -7.06 -22.70 5.17
N GLY A 108 -7.30 -23.73 5.99
CA GLY A 108 -6.32 -24.23 6.96
C GLY A 108 -5.10 -24.85 6.30
N LEU A 109 -5.25 -25.64 5.22
CA LEU A 109 -4.10 -26.20 4.50
C LEU A 109 -3.28 -25.11 3.79
N ALA A 110 -3.95 -24.10 3.22
CA ALA A 110 -3.26 -22.98 2.58
C ALA A 110 -2.45 -22.16 3.59
N GLU A 111 -3.04 -21.86 4.77
CA GLU A 111 -2.34 -21.17 5.84
C GLU A 111 -1.21 -22.02 6.42
N LEU A 112 -1.41 -23.32 6.59
CA LEU A 112 -0.40 -24.23 7.12
C LEU A 112 0.86 -24.28 6.23
N VAL A 113 0.68 -24.40 4.91
CA VAL A 113 1.81 -24.45 3.95
C VAL A 113 2.49 -23.08 3.84
N SER A 114 1.71 -22.01 3.67
CA SER A 114 2.27 -20.65 3.54
C SER A 114 2.96 -20.20 4.83
N GLY A 115 2.40 -20.51 6.00
CA GLY A 115 2.96 -20.22 7.31
C GLY A 115 4.26 -20.98 7.57
N ALA A 116 4.32 -22.28 7.24
CA ALA A 116 5.55 -23.06 7.40
C ALA A 116 6.71 -22.52 6.56
N ILE A 117 6.43 -22.14 5.30
CA ILE A 117 7.43 -21.53 4.41
C ILE A 117 7.85 -20.16 4.94
N SER A 118 6.89 -19.33 5.35
CA SER A 118 7.14 -17.98 5.86
C SER A 118 8.01 -17.99 7.11
N MET A 119 7.65 -18.79 8.12
CA MET A 119 8.44 -18.89 9.35
C MET A 119 9.81 -19.55 9.12
N GLY A 120 9.89 -20.55 8.24
CA GLY A 120 11.16 -21.17 7.87
C GLY A 120 12.11 -20.18 7.19
N LEU A 121 11.63 -19.42 6.20
CA LEU A 121 12.42 -18.37 5.55
C LEU A 121 12.76 -17.22 6.51
N GLY A 122 11.84 -16.85 7.41
CA GLY A 122 12.11 -15.87 8.46
C GLY A 122 13.24 -16.32 9.39
N GLY A 123 13.24 -17.59 9.81
CA GLY A 123 14.32 -18.20 10.59
C GLY A 123 15.65 -18.27 9.86
N TYR A 124 15.63 -18.55 8.54
CA TYR A 124 16.82 -18.53 7.69
C TYR A 124 17.42 -17.13 7.59
N LEU A 125 16.59 -16.14 7.26
CA LEU A 125 17.01 -14.76 7.06
C LEU A 125 17.53 -14.15 8.36
N ALA A 126 16.86 -14.38 9.49
CA ALA A 126 17.33 -13.89 10.79
C ALA A 126 18.72 -14.45 11.15
N ALA A 127 18.91 -15.76 11.03
CA ALA A 127 20.19 -16.39 11.31
C ALA A 127 21.29 -16.01 10.29
N LYS A 128 20.93 -15.81 9.02
CA LYS A 128 21.86 -15.30 8.01
C LYS A 128 22.27 -13.86 8.28
N SER A 129 21.33 -12.99 8.63
CA SER A 129 21.62 -11.60 8.96
C SER A 129 22.49 -11.48 10.21
N GLU A 130 22.29 -12.33 11.21
CA GLU A 130 23.18 -12.42 12.38
C GLU A 130 24.61 -12.83 11.99
N ALA A 131 24.75 -13.78 11.06
CA ALA A 131 26.06 -14.18 10.53
C ALA A 131 26.74 -13.08 9.70
N ASP A 132 26.00 -12.44 8.79
CA ASP A 132 26.51 -11.34 7.97
C ASP A 132 26.92 -10.15 8.86
N HIS A 133 26.15 -9.86 9.92
CA HIS A 133 26.48 -8.86 10.93
C HIS A 133 27.77 -9.19 11.68
N TYR A 134 27.90 -10.44 12.17
CA TYR A 134 29.13 -10.90 12.84
C TYR A 134 30.37 -10.71 11.96
N HIS A 135 30.30 -11.11 10.68
CA HIS A 135 31.43 -11.00 9.76
C HIS A 135 31.79 -9.55 9.47
N THR A 136 30.80 -8.67 9.32
CA THR A 136 31.00 -7.24 9.09
C THR A 136 31.70 -6.58 10.29
N GLU A 137 31.22 -6.85 11.51
CA GLU A 137 31.85 -6.32 12.71
C GLU A 137 33.24 -6.90 12.91
N ARG A 138 33.47 -8.19 12.63
CA ARG A 138 34.81 -8.79 12.72
C ARG A 138 35.82 -8.14 11.76
N GLU A 139 35.39 -7.80 10.54
CA GLU A 139 36.25 -7.08 9.59
C GLU A 139 36.50 -5.63 9.98
N ARG A 140 35.56 -5.02 10.70
CA ARG A 140 35.71 -3.68 11.26
C ARG A 140 36.70 -3.69 12.43
N GLU A 141 36.47 -4.58 13.39
CA GLU A 141 37.31 -4.80 14.56
C GLU A 141 38.76 -5.11 14.16
N ALA A 142 38.95 -6.01 13.18
CA ALA A 142 40.28 -6.32 12.67
C ALA A 142 41.02 -5.11 12.07
N ARG A 143 40.29 -4.16 11.48
CA ARG A 143 40.87 -2.92 10.95
C ARG A 143 41.14 -1.92 12.07
N GLU A 144 40.27 -1.81 13.06
CA GLU A 144 40.43 -0.93 14.22
C GLU A 144 41.67 -1.36 15.03
N VAL A 145 41.84 -2.66 15.29
CA VAL A 145 43.06 -3.23 15.91
C VAL A 145 44.35 -2.97 15.10
N GLU A 146 44.27 -2.94 13.76
CA GLU A 146 45.44 -2.64 12.92
C GLU A 146 45.79 -1.14 12.88
N LEU A 147 44.78 -0.29 12.77
CA LEU A 147 44.94 1.16 12.59
C LEU A 147 45.14 1.91 13.92
N TYR A 148 44.48 1.46 14.99
CA TYR A 148 44.39 2.14 16.28
C TYR A 148 44.72 1.22 17.48
N PRO A 149 45.83 0.45 17.46
CA PRO A 149 46.09 -0.59 18.46
C PRO A 149 46.17 -0.10 19.92
N LYS A 150 46.53 1.17 20.14
CA LYS A 150 46.59 1.75 21.48
C LYS A 150 45.22 2.12 22.04
N GLU A 151 44.28 2.45 21.16
CA GLU A 151 42.92 2.83 21.54
C GLU A 151 42.16 1.54 21.91
N GLU A 152 42.23 0.50 21.07
CA GLU A 152 41.66 -0.83 21.38
C GLU A 152 42.18 -1.46 22.69
N GLU A 153 43.46 -1.25 23.00
CA GLU A 153 44.02 -1.70 24.29
C GLU A 153 43.41 -0.95 25.49
N GLU A 154 43.08 0.33 25.33
CA GLU A 154 42.43 1.13 26.36
C GLU A 154 41.01 0.65 26.61
N GLU A 155 40.27 0.32 25.53
CA GLU A 155 38.88 -0.15 25.63
C GLU A 155 38.76 -1.44 26.46
N ILE A 156 39.71 -2.38 26.32
CA ILE A 156 39.76 -3.57 27.18
C ILE A 156 40.08 -3.22 28.63
N ILE A 157 41.00 -2.29 28.87
CA ILE A 157 41.33 -1.88 30.25
C ILE A 157 40.10 -1.24 30.90
N GLU A 158 39.39 -0.37 30.19
CA GLU A 158 38.14 0.25 30.64
C GLU A 158 37.03 -0.80 30.89
N LEU A 159 36.91 -1.80 30.01
CA LEU A 159 35.94 -2.89 30.16
C LEU A 159 36.15 -3.71 31.43
N PHE A 160 37.41 -3.93 31.84
CA PHE A 160 37.76 -4.77 32.98
C PHE A 160 38.00 -4.00 34.29
N GLU A 161 38.11 -2.67 34.25
CA GLU A 161 38.26 -1.83 35.45
C GLU A 161 37.15 -2.06 36.49
N PRO A 162 35.84 -2.19 36.11
CA PRO A 162 34.77 -2.50 37.07
C PRO A 162 34.91 -3.86 37.77
N TYR A 163 35.66 -4.79 37.17
CA TYR A 163 35.96 -6.10 37.75
C TYR A 163 37.19 -6.08 38.67
N GLY A 164 37.82 -4.90 38.85
CA GLY A 164 38.98 -4.71 39.72
C GLY A 164 40.32 -5.11 39.08
N LEU A 165 40.37 -5.21 37.75
CA LEU A 165 41.61 -5.46 37.02
C LEU A 165 42.18 -4.13 36.53
N ASP A 166 43.27 -3.69 37.16
CA ASP A 166 43.99 -2.48 36.79
C ASP A 166 45.00 -2.75 35.65
N ARG A 167 45.50 -1.68 35.02
CA ARG A 167 46.42 -1.77 33.87
C ARG A 167 47.66 -2.62 34.17
N GLU A 168 48.24 -2.53 35.37
CA GLU A 168 49.41 -3.34 35.73
C GLU A 168 49.08 -4.84 35.74
N SER A 169 47.88 -5.20 36.18
CA SER A 169 47.41 -6.60 36.20
C SER A 169 47.13 -7.15 34.80
N MET A 170 46.71 -6.31 33.86
CA MET A 170 46.34 -6.70 32.49
C MET A 170 47.51 -6.66 31.49
N GLU A 171 48.60 -5.93 31.77
CA GLU A 171 49.75 -5.80 30.85
C GLU A 171 50.32 -7.15 30.35
N PRO A 172 50.49 -8.21 31.19
CA PRO A 172 50.97 -9.50 30.70
C PRO A 172 50.04 -10.15 29.68
N MET A 173 48.73 -9.92 29.77
CA MET A 173 47.74 -10.38 28.81
C MET A 173 47.82 -9.56 27.51
N MET A 174 47.93 -8.23 27.63
CA MET A 174 48.07 -7.33 26.48
C MET A 174 49.32 -7.64 25.66
N VAL A 175 50.45 -7.94 26.31
CA VAL A 175 51.68 -8.38 25.61
C VAL A 175 51.45 -9.63 24.76
N ARG A 176 50.59 -10.56 25.20
CA ARG A 176 50.26 -11.77 24.43
C ARG A 176 49.30 -11.48 23.29
N PHE A 177 48.35 -10.57 23.47
CA PHE A 177 47.45 -10.13 22.40
C PHE A 177 48.18 -9.35 21.30
N ARG A 178 49.15 -8.48 21.65
CA ARG A 178 50.05 -7.83 20.68
C ARG A 178 50.83 -8.82 19.81
N GLN A 179 51.10 -10.03 20.31
CA GLN A 179 51.80 -11.09 19.57
C GLN A 179 50.86 -11.92 18.69
N ASN A 180 49.55 -11.89 18.94
CA ASN A 180 48.55 -12.65 18.20
C ASN A 180 47.27 -11.82 18.01
N THR A 181 47.31 -10.97 17.00
CA THR A 181 46.24 -10.04 16.65
C THR A 181 44.91 -10.74 16.36
N GLU A 182 44.94 -11.93 15.77
CA GLU A 182 43.72 -12.71 15.49
C GLU A 182 43.01 -13.13 16.78
N LYS A 183 43.76 -13.58 17.79
CA LYS A 183 43.20 -13.94 19.09
C LYS A 183 42.77 -12.71 19.90
N PHE A 184 43.36 -11.55 19.62
CA PHE A 184 42.91 -10.29 20.19
C PHE A 184 41.56 -9.86 19.61
N VAL A 185 41.41 -9.89 18.29
CA VAL A 185 40.12 -9.65 17.62
C VAL A 185 39.05 -10.63 18.10
N ASP A 186 39.35 -11.93 18.20
CA ASP A 186 38.39 -12.92 18.74
C ASP A 186 37.97 -12.60 20.20
N PHE A 187 38.85 -11.95 20.97
CA PHE A 187 38.58 -11.52 22.34
C PHE A 187 37.71 -10.27 22.37
N MET A 188 38.04 -9.25 21.57
CA MET A 188 37.25 -8.01 21.42
C MET A 188 35.82 -8.33 20.99
N MET A 189 35.66 -9.13 19.92
CA MET A 189 34.36 -9.58 19.43
C MET A 189 33.49 -10.17 20.54
N ARG A 190 34.07 -10.93 21.48
CA ARG A 190 33.31 -11.59 22.54
C ARG A 190 33.04 -10.70 23.75
N PHE A 191 34.03 -9.94 24.20
CA PHE A 191 33.95 -9.25 25.49
C PHE A 191 33.47 -7.80 25.36
N GLU A 192 33.81 -7.14 24.26
CA GLU A 192 33.44 -5.75 24.01
C GLU A 192 32.12 -5.70 23.21
N LEU A 193 32.05 -6.39 22.06
CA LEU A 193 30.88 -6.40 21.19
C LEU A 193 29.81 -7.44 21.57
N ASN A 194 30.12 -8.38 22.47
CA ASN A 194 29.24 -9.47 22.90
C ASN A 194 28.69 -10.32 21.72
N LEU A 195 29.55 -10.56 20.72
CA LEU A 195 29.27 -11.34 19.52
C LEU A 195 30.05 -12.66 19.55
N GLU A 196 29.34 -13.78 19.41
CA GLU A 196 29.94 -15.12 19.29
C GLU A 196 29.89 -15.61 17.84
N LEU A 197 30.92 -16.34 17.41
CA LEU A 197 31.01 -16.88 16.05
C LEU A 197 29.81 -17.81 15.76
N PRO A 198 28.94 -17.47 14.79
CA PRO A 198 27.78 -18.29 14.48
C PRO A 198 28.18 -19.60 13.78
N ASP A 199 27.41 -20.67 14.00
CA ASP A 199 27.59 -21.92 13.25
C ASP A 199 27.18 -21.71 11.78
N PRO A 200 28.02 -22.04 10.78
CA PRO A 200 27.71 -21.80 9.38
C PRO A 200 26.45 -22.55 8.89
N ASN A 201 26.11 -23.67 9.52
CA ASN A 201 24.90 -24.43 9.16
C ASN A 201 23.65 -23.92 9.89
N ARG A 202 23.79 -22.95 10.81
CA ARG A 202 22.70 -22.46 11.65
C ARG A 202 21.52 -21.95 10.85
N SER A 203 21.75 -21.23 9.75
CA SER A 203 20.68 -20.59 8.97
C SER A 203 19.74 -21.62 8.35
N TRP A 204 20.28 -22.65 7.70
CA TRP A 204 19.47 -23.71 7.09
C TRP A 204 18.82 -24.62 8.13
N ILE A 205 19.53 -24.92 9.22
CA ILE A 205 18.97 -25.74 10.29
C ILE A 205 17.79 -25.01 10.96
N SER A 206 17.95 -23.73 11.28
CA SER A 206 16.90 -22.86 11.84
C SER A 206 15.65 -22.85 10.95
N ALA A 207 15.85 -22.68 9.64
CA ALA A 207 14.77 -22.68 8.65
C ALA A 207 13.95 -23.98 8.68
N LEU A 208 14.64 -25.12 8.65
CA LEU A 208 14.01 -26.43 8.65
C LEU A 208 13.34 -26.73 9.99
N THR A 209 14.00 -26.44 11.12
CA THR A 209 13.45 -26.75 12.44
C THR A 209 12.23 -25.90 12.77
N ILE A 210 12.23 -24.60 12.45
CA ILE A 210 11.06 -23.73 12.67
C ILE A 210 9.93 -24.14 11.74
N GLY A 211 10.20 -24.25 10.43
CA GLY A 211 9.18 -24.56 9.42
C GLY A 211 8.51 -25.93 9.63
N LEU A 212 9.30 -26.98 9.89
CA LEU A 212 8.74 -28.32 10.16
C LEU A 212 8.00 -28.37 11.49
N SER A 213 8.48 -27.69 12.52
CA SER A 213 7.80 -27.61 13.81
C SER A 213 6.45 -26.90 13.69
N TYR A 214 6.39 -25.82 12.90
CA TYR A 214 5.14 -25.13 12.59
C TYR A 214 4.17 -26.02 11.83
N LEU A 215 4.66 -26.71 10.78
CA LEU A 215 3.85 -27.63 9.99
C LEU A 215 3.25 -28.74 10.87
N LEU A 216 4.06 -29.38 11.71
CA LEU A 216 3.61 -30.46 12.59
C LEU A 216 2.62 -29.96 13.64
N GLY A 217 2.84 -28.76 14.19
CA GLY A 217 1.91 -28.12 15.12
C GLY A 217 0.55 -27.86 14.46
N GLY A 218 0.54 -27.33 13.24
CA GLY A 218 -0.69 -26.90 12.57
C GLY A 218 -1.54 -27.99 11.96
N VAL A 219 -0.98 -29.18 11.74
CA VAL A 219 -1.78 -30.35 11.34
C VAL A 219 -2.77 -30.74 12.46
N ILE A 220 -2.35 -30.66 13.73
CA ILE A 220 -3.13 -31.12 14.88
C ILE A 220 -4.54 -30.50 14.96
N PRO A 221 -4.71 -29.16 14.92
CA PRO A 221 -6.03 -28.54 14.96
C PRO A 221 -6.90 -28.84 13.73
N LEU A 222 -6.29 -29.14 12.58
CA LEU A 222 -6.99 -29.42 11.33
C LEU A 222 -7.45 -30.88 11.20
N LEU A 223 -6.80 -31.82 11.87
CA LEU A 223 -7.11 -33.25 11.78
C LEU A 223 -8.60 -33.58 12.00
N PRO A 224 -9.31 -33.04 13.01
CA PRO A 224 -10.72 -33.38 13.23
C PRO A 224 -11.63 -33.01 12.05
N TYR A 225 -11.32 -31.95 11.31
CA TYR A 225 -12.12 -31.51 10.16
C TYR A 225 -12.00 -32.46 8.96
N LEU A 226 -10.91 -33.25 8.86
CA LEU A 226 -10.76 -34.25 7.82
C LEU A 226 -11.67 -35.47 8.02
N PHE A 227 -12.02 -35.80 9.26
CA PHE A 227 -12.78 -37.00 9.60
C PHE A 227 -14.23 -36.72 10.00
N ILE A 228 -14.56 -35.49 10.42
CA ILE A 228 -15.89 -35.13 10.91
C ILE A 228 -16.56 -34.17 9.93
N SER A 229 -17.58 -34.65 9.24
CA SER A 229 -18.30 -33.86 8.22
C SER A 229 -19.13 -32.70 8.80
N ASN A 230 -19.56 -32.81 10.07
CA ASN A 230 -20.29 -31.74 10.75
C ASN A 230 -19.30 -30.73 11.35
N THR A 231 -19.32 -29.49 10.87
CA THR A 231 -18.42 -28.40 11.28
C THR A 231 -18.42 -28.11 12.77
N VAL A 232 -19.59 -28.09 13.40
CA VAL A 232 -19.72 -27.78 14.82
C VAL A 232 -19.10 -28.89 15.68
N ASN A 233 -19.36 -30.15 15.33
CA ASN A 233 -18.76 -31.29 16.02
C ASN A 233 -17.25 -31.38 15.77
N ALA A 234 -16.80 -31.04 14.55
CA ALA A 234 -15.38 -30.95 14.21
C ALA A 234 -14.67 -29.86 15.02
N LEU A 235 -15.31 -28.69 15.17
CA LEU A 235 -14.81 -27.58 15.98
C LEU A 235 -14.69 -27.96 17.45
N TYR A 236 -15.71 -28.55 18.08
CA TYR A 236 -15.60 -28.97 19.48
C TYR A 236 -14.50 -30.01 19.70
N THR A 237 -14.35 -30.93 18.76
CA THR A 237 -13.27 -31.93 18.80
C THR A 237 -11.90 -31.29 18.63
N SER A 238 -11.77 -30.33 17.70
CA SER A 238 -10.54 -29.55 17.47
C SER A 238 -10.18 -28.68 18.68
N CYS A 239 -11.14 -28.01 19.30
CA CYS A 239 -10.94 -27.26 20.54
C CYS A 239 -10.42 -28.15 21.67
N PHE A 240 -11.00 -29.34 21.84
CA PHE A 240 -10.56 -30.27 22.88
C PHE A 240 -9.14 -30.79 22.64
N VAL A 241 -8.87 -31.30 21.43
CA VAL A 241 -7.55 -31.86 21.07
C VAL A 241 -6.47 -30.78 21.13
N THR A 242 -6.74 -29.59 20.61
CA THR A 242 -5.76 -28.49 20.60
C THR A 242 -5.54 -27.92 21.99
N SER A 243 -6.58 -27.79 22.83
CA SER A 243 -6.42 -27.35 24.21
C SER A 243 -5.55 -28.31 25.02
N LEU A 244 -5.75 -29.61 24.87
CA LEU A 244 -4.91 -30.63 25.49
C LEU A 244 -3.46 -30.52 25.00
N THR A 245 -3.29 -30.36 23.69
CA THR A 245 -1.96 -30.24 23.07
C THR A 245 -1.22 -28.98 23.52
N LEU A 246 -1.88 -27.82 23.55
CA LEU A 246 -1.32 -26.55 24.04
C LEU A 246 -0.94 -26.64 25.52
N PHE A 247 -1.77 -27.29 26.35
CA PHE A 247 -1.46 -27.49 27.77
C PHE A 247 -0.23 -28.40 27.96
N CYS A 248 -0.19 -29.54 27.28
CA CYS A 248 0.96 -30.46 27.33
C CYS A 248 2.24 -29.80 26.80
N PHE A 249 2.16 -29.13 25.64
CA PHE A 249 3.29 -28.42 25.04
C PHE A 249 3.79 -27.29 25.92
N GLY A 250 2.90 -26.46 26.46
CA GLY A 250 3.26 -25.38 27.39
C GLY A 250 3.92 -25.91 28.66
N TYR A 251 3.43 -27.04 29.20
CA TYR A 251 4.05 -27.70 30.35
C TYR A 251 5.46 -28.20 30.04
N LEU A 252 5.65 -28.90 28.91
CA LEU A 252 6.95 -29.42 28.47
C LEU A 252 7.94 -28.28 28.21
N LYS A 253 7.55 -27.28 27.42
CA LYS A 253 8.35 -26.06 27.18
C LYS A 253 8.80 -25.45 28.50
N SER A 254 7.89 -25.27 29.44
CA SER A 254 8.21 -24.61 30.70
C SER A 254 9.00 -25.47 31.67
N ILE A 255 9.02 -26.80 31.56
CA ILE A 255 9.99 -27.63 32.29
C ILE A 255 11.41 -27.29 31.88
N TYR A 256 11.67 -27.16 30.58
CA TYR A 256 13.02 -26.88 30.06
C TYR A 256 13.49 -25.45 30.34
N LEU A 257 12.58 -24.47 30.31
CA LEU A 257 12.94 -23.08 30.57
C LEU A 257 12.84 -22.66 32.06
N ARG A 258 11.80 -23.11 32.77
CA ARG A 258 11.46 -22.66 34.14
C ARG A 258 10.78 -23.78 34.95
N PRO A 259 11.54 -24.79 35.44
CA PRO A 259 10.97 -26.00 36.07
C PRO A 259 9.97 -25.74 37.20
N LYS A 260 10.24 -24.71 38.02
CA LYS A 260 9.39 -24.34 39.17
C LYS A 260 8.05 -23.71 38.80
N GLN A 261 7.85 -23.29 37.55
CA GLN A 261 6.65 -22.58 37.07
C GLN A 261 6.00 -23.27 35.86
N ALA A 262 6.27 -24.56 35.64
CA ALA A 262 5.80 -25.29 34.46
C ALA A 262 4.28 -25.25 34.25
N LEU A 263 3.51 -25.33 35.35
CA LEU A 263 2.05 -25.24 35.30
C LEU A 263 1.54 -23.86 34.83
N ILE A 264 2.23 -22.79 35.21
CA ILE A 264 1.87 -21.43 34.81
C ILE A 264 2.08 -21.26 33.30
N GLY A 265 3.19 -21.79 32.78
CA GLY A 265 3.46 -21.77 31.34
C GLY A 265 2.45 -22.56 30.52
N ALA A 266 2.01 -23.73 31.01
CA ALA A 266 0.93 -24.50 30.39
C ALA A 266 -0.38 -23.70 30.29
N ILE A 267 -0.76 -23.02 31.37
CA ILE A 267 -1.97 -22.17 31.41
C ILE A 267 -1.82 -20.97 30.48
N GLN A 268 -0.65 -20.32 30.45
CA GLN A 268 -0.38 -19.18 29.56
C GLN A 268 -0.51 -19.56 28.08
N THR A 269 0.11 -20.66 27.66
CA THR A 269 0.03 -21.13 26.27
C THR A 269 -1.41 -21.49 25.86
N LEU A 270 -2.15 -22.15 26.76
CA LEU A 270 -3.57 -22.42 26.54
C LEU A 270 -4.41 -21.13 26.41
N LEU A 271 -4.16 -20.14 27.27
CA LEU A 271 -4.90 -18.87 27.26
C LEU A 271 -4.63 -18.07 25.99
N ILE A 272 -3.38 -18.01 25.52
CA ILE A 272 -3.03 -17.35 24.26
C ILE A 272 -3.78 -17.99 23.10
N GLY A 273 -3.79 -19.32 23.02
CA GLY A 273 -4.55 -20.06 22.00
C GLY A 273 -6.05 -19.80 22.06
N ALA A 274 -6.63 -19.80 23.27
CA ALA A 274 -8.04 -19.52 23.47
C ALA A 274 -8.42 -18.09 23.04
N VAL A 275 -7.61 -17.09 23.39
CA VAL A 275 -7.85 -15.68 23.00
C VAL A 275 -7.74 -15.50 21.49
N ALA A 276 -6.72 -16.10 20.85
CA ALA A 276 -6.55 -16.04 19.40
C ALA A 276 -7.74 -16.66 18.66
N ALA A 277 -8.17 -17.85 19.09
CA ALA A 277 -9.31 -18.54 18.48
C ALA A 277 -10.64 -17.81 18.70
N ALA A 278 -10.89 -17.32 19.92
CA ALA A 278 -12.10 -16.53 20.21
C ALA A 278 -12.15 -15.24 19.41
N SER A 279 -11.01 -14.57 19.23
CA SER A 279 -10.92 -13.35 18.43
C SER A 279 -11.18 -13.62 16.96
N SER A 280 -10.56 -14.66 16.40
CA SER A 280 -10.79 -15.05 14.99
C SER A 280 -12.23 -15.47 14.75
N TYR A 281 -12.80 -16.32 15.61
CA TYR A 281 -14.22 -16.69 15.57
C TYR A 281 -15.13 -15.46 15.62
N GLY A 282 -14.89 -14.54 16.55
CA GLY A 282 -15.68 -13.32 16.71
C GLY A 282 -15.66 -12.43 15.46
N ILE A 283 -14.48 -12.22 14.87
CA ILE A 283 -14.33 -11.39 13.67
C ILE A 283 -15.03 -12.04 12.47
N VAL A 284 -14.76 -13.31 12.18
CA VAL A 284 -15.35 -13.99 11.01
C VAL A 284 -16.86 -14.11 11.18
N ALA A 285 -17.35 -14.44 12.38
CA ALA A 285 -18.78 -14.48 12.66
C ALA A 285 -19.45 -13.10 12.53
N PHE A 286 -18.78 -12.03 12.97
CA PHE A 286 -19.30 -10.66 12.83
C PHE A 286 -19.39 -10.23 11.37
N VAL A 287 -18.37 -10.52 10.56
CA VAL A 287 -18.38 -10.25 9.12
C VAL A 287 -19.49 -11.06 8.44
N ASN A 288 -19.63 -12.36 8.76
CA ASN A 288 -20.70 -13.18 8.21
C ASN A 288 -22.09 -12.67 8.61
N TYR A 289 -22.28 -12.29 9.87
CA TYR A 289 -23.53 -11.70 10.36
C TYR A 289 -23.86 -10.36 9.68
N SER A 290 -22.84 -9.52 9.46
CA SER A 290 -22.99 -8.25 8.73
C SER A 290 -23.41 -8.50 7.28
N ASN A 291 -22.77 -9.45 6.60
CA ASN A 291 -23.12 -9.88 5.24
C ASN A 291 -24.54 -10.47 5.16
N GLU A 292 -24.95 -11.30 6.12
CA GLU A 292 -26.30 -11.84 6.18
C GLU A 292 -27.37 -10.78 6.44
N ASN A 293 -27.08 -9.76 7.25
CA ASN A 293 -28.00 -8.64 7.48
C ASN A 293 -28.08 -7.68 6.30
N MET A 294 -26.97 -7.47 5.59
CA MET A 294 -26.99 -6.80 4.28
C MET A 294 -27.82 -7.62 3.27
N ALA A 295 -27.69 -8.94 3.27
CA ALA A 295 -28.48 -9.84 2.41
C ALA A 295 -29.97 -9.90 2.81
N LYS A 296 -30.32 -9.77 4.10
CA LYS A 296 -31.71 -9.67 4.58
C LYS A 296 -32.34 -8.32 4.27
N SER A 297 -31.58 -7.24 4.28
CA SER A 297 -32.02 -5.92 3.80
C SER A 297 -32.28 -5.92 2.28
N SER A 298 -31.57 -6.78 1.54
CA SER A 298 -31.69 -6.93 0.08
C SER A 298 -32.79 -7.92 -0.39
N ARG A 299 -33.36 -8.75 0.49
CA ARG A 299 -34.33 -9.80 0.10
C ARG A 299 -35.80 -9.38 0.20
N SER A 300 -36.31 -8.75 -0.85
CA SER A 300 -37.71 -8.94 -1.28
C SER A 300 -37.80 -10.08 -2.32
N ARG A 301 -37.97 -11.30 -1.77
CA ARG A 301 -38.48 -12.56 -2.34
C ARG A 301 -37.56 -13.45 -3.23
N PRO A 302 -37.65 -14.80 -3.06
CA PRO A 302 -36.83 -15.77 -3.77
C PRO A 302 -37.51 -16.23 -5.07
N ILE A 303 -36.72 -16.44 -6.13
CA ILE A 303 -37.14 -17.23 -7.29
C ILE A 303 -36.52 -18.61 -7.16
N SER A 304 -37.39 -19.62 -7.14
CA SER A 304 -37.09 -21.04 -7.18
C SER A 304 -36.30 -21.38 -8.43
N VAL A 305 -35.08 -21.90 -8.28
CA VAL A 305 -34.30 -22.44 -9.39
C VAL A 305 -34.82 -23.85 -9.69
N ALA A 306 -35.57 -23.97 -10.79
CA ALA A 306 -35.89 -25.26 -11.37
C ALA A 306 -34.65 -25.85 -12.04
N THR A 307 -34.32 -27.08 -11.65
CA THR A 307 -33.33 -27.94 -12.29
C THR A 307 -33.81 -28.30 -13.70
N LEU A 308 -33.05 -27.96 -14.75
CA LEU A 308 -33.19 -28.62 -16.05
C LEU A 308 -31.80 -28.84 -16.69
N THR A 309 -31.62 -30.10 -17.07
CA THR A 309 -30.46 -30.75 -17.69
C THR A 309 -30.42 -30.56 -19.21
N ASN A 310 -29.22 -30.80 -19.75
CA ASN A 310 -28.83 -31.11 -21.14
C ASN A 310 -28.51 -29.97 -22.11
N SER A 311 -27.19 -29.83 -22.32
CA SER A 311 -26.50 -29.84 -23.61
C SER A 311 -27.18 -29.12 -24.78
N THR A 312 -26.75 -27.89 -25.07
CA THR A 312 -26.18 -27.45 -26.37
C THR A 312 -25.92 -25.94 -26.33
N SER A 313 -24.77 -25.54 -26.88
CA SER A 313 -24.32 -24.15 -27.13
C SER A 313 -24.34 -23.20 -25.94
N ILE A 314 -23.17 -23.08 -25.30
CA ILE A 314 -22.83 -21.99 -24.40
C ILE A 314 -22.88 -20.68 -25.20
N ILE A 315 -23.92 -19.88 -25.01
CA ILE A 315 -23.88 -18.44 -25.27
C ILE A 315 -23.71 -17.81 -23.89
N ILE A 316 -22.48 -17.42 -23.53
CA ILE A 316 -22.24 -16.60 -22.35
C ILE A 316 -22.60 -15.17 -22.74
N ASN A 317 -23.80 -14.70 -22.40
CA ASN A 317 -24.02 -13.25 -22.34
C ASN A 317 -23.34 -12.74 -21.07
N GLN A 318 -22.07 -12.34 -21.23
CA GLN A 318 -21.21 -11.77 -20.20
C GLN A 318 -21.52 -10.28 -20.05
N ASN A 319 -22.19 -9.87 -18.98
CA ASN A 319 -22.12 -8.47 -18.58
C ASN A 319 -20.68 -8.21 -18.14
N ALA A 320 -19.95 -7.38 -18.88
CA ALA A 320 -18.59 -7.01 -18.54
C ALA A 320 -18.52 -5.94 -17.44
N ILE A 321 -19.62 -5.25 -17.15
CA ILE A 321 -19.69 -4.22 -16.11
C ILE A 321 -20.65 -4.68 -15.01
N TYR A 322 -20.21 -4.56 -13.77
CA TYR A 322 -20.96 -4.84 -12.54
C TYR A 322 -21.04 -3.57 -11.71
N TYR A 323 -22.06 -3.45 -10.87
CA TYR A 323 -22.17 -2.32 -9.94
C TYR A 323 -22.75 -2.76 -8.59
N ASP A 324 -22.29 -2.10 -7.54
CA ASP A 324 -22.91 -2.09 -6.23
C ASP A 324 -23.54 -0.71 -6.00
N LEU A 325 -24.80 -0.68 -5.53
CA LEU A 325 -25.55 0.56 -5.38
C LEU A 325 -25.92 0.83 -3.91
N ASN A 326 -25.45 1.95 -3.38
CA ASN A 326 -25.92 2.53 -2.12
C ASN A 326 -26.97 3.62 -2.40
N CYS A 327 -28.26 3.27 -2.26
CA CYS A 327 -29.36 4.18 -2.52
C CYS A 327 -30.02 4.67 -1.23
N LYS A 328 -29.97 5.99 -0.98
CA LYS A 328 -30.66 6.68 0.12
C LYS A 328 -31.85 7.49 -0.42
N ALA A 329 -32.88 6.82 -0.94
CA ALA A 329 -34.11 7.45 -1.43
C ALA A 329 -35.34 6.57 -1.17
N SER A 330 -36.50 6.90 -1.74
CA SER A 330 -37.69 6.04 -1.63
C SER A 330 -37.47 4.69 -2.33
N ASP A 331 -38.16 3.63 -1.88
CA ASP A 331 -38.04 2.29 -2.51
C ASP A 331 -38.36 2.32 -4.01
N SER A 332 -39.30 3.18 -4.41
CA SER A 332 -39.68 3.39 -5.82
C SER A 332 -38.55 4.02 -6.62
N ASP A 333 -37.93 5.08 -6.09
CA ASP A 333 -36.82 5.76 -6.76
C ASP A 333 -35.61 4.83 -6.82
N CYS A 334 -35.29 4.10 -5.76
CA CYS A 334 -34.20 3.13 -5.75
C CYS A 334 -34.43 1.94 -6.71
N ALA A 335 -35.68 1.56 -6.98
CA ALA A 335 -36.00 0.61 -8.04
C ALA A 335 -35.79 1.22 -9.44
N GLY A 336 -36.16 2.51 -9.61
CA GLY A 336 -35.90 3.27 -10.84
C GLY A 336 -34.42 3.46 -11.14
N VAL A 337 -33.61 3.78 -10.12
CA VAL A 337 -32.16 3.89 -10.22
C VAL A 337 -31.56 2.56 -10.69
N ARG A 338 -31.89 1.43 -10.05
CA ARG A 338 -31.40 0.09 -10.45
C ARG A 338 -31.76 -0.25 -11.91
N ALA A 339 -33.03 -0.09 -12.28
CA ALA A 339 -33.47 -0.35 -13.65
C ALA A 339 -32.74 0.54 -14.68
N THR A 340 -32.43 1.77 -14.29
CA THR A 340 -31.69 2.71 -15.15
C THR A 340 -30.21 2.32 -15.28
N PHE A 341 -29.55 1.89 -14.20
CA PHE A 341 -28.19 1.37 -14.23
C PHE A 341 -28.06 0.12 -15.10
N ASP A 342 -28.98 -0.84 -14.94
CA ASP A 342 -29.01 -2.04 -15.77
C ASP A 342 -29.09 -1.66 -17.26
N LYS A 343 -29.97 -0.70 -17.59
CA LYS A 343 -30.12 -0.20 -18.95
C LYS A 343 -28.90 0.56 -19.46
N ALA A 344 -28.24 1.34 -18.62
CA ALA A 344 -27.01 2.06 -18.98
C ALA A 344 -25.88 1.07 -19.30
N ILE A 345 -25.74 0.00 -18.50
CA ILE A 345 -24.76 -1.06 -18.73
C ILE A 345 -25.04 -1.79 -20.05
N ASP A 346 -26.30 -2.12 -20.34
CA ASP A 346 -26.69 -2.71 -21.63
C ASP A 346 -26.25 -1.81 -22.80
N ILE A 347 -26.48 -0.49 -22.68
CA ILE A 347 -26.10 0.48 -23.72
C ILE A 347 -24.57 0.52 -23.89
N ILE A 348 -23.81 0.63 -22.81
CA ILE A 348 -22.34 0.71 -22.86
C ILE A 348 -21.76 -0.59 -23.44
N THR A 349 -22.19 -1.75 -22.93
CA THR A 349 -21.69 -3.07 -23.38
C THR A 349 -22.15 -3.45 -24.79
N SER A 350 -23.21 -2.82 -25.31
CA SER A 350 -23.59 -2.96 -26.73
C SER A 350 -22.64 -2.25 -27.70
N VAL A 351 -21.79 -1.35 -27.20
CA VAL A 351 -20.84 -0.56 -28.01
C VAL A 351 -19.40 -0.94 -27.75
N PHE A 352 -19.03 -1.12 -26.48
CA PHE A 352 -17.65 -1.43 -26.09
C PHE A 352 -17.45 -2.92 -25.85
N GLU A 353 -16.27 -3.40 -26.27
CA GLU A 353 -15.74 -4.72 -25.94
C GLU A 353 -14.69 -4.54 -24.84
N PHE A 354 -14.97 -5.03 -23.64
CA PHE A 354 -14.05 -4.95 -22.51
C PHE A 354 -13.22 -6.24 -22.40
N GLU A 355 -11.90 -6.09 -22.30
CA GLU A 355 -10.95 -7.20 -22.12
C GLU A 355 -11.01 -7.76 -20.69
N ALA A 356 -11.41 -6.92 -19.74
CA ALA A 356 -11.51 -7.24 -18.34
C ALA A 356 -12.77 -6.59 -17.74
N PRO A 357 -13.45 -7.28 -16.80
CA PRO A 357 -14.68 -6.76 -16.23
C PRO A 357 -14.42 -5.51 -15.37
N LEU A 358 -15.39 -4.60 -15.38
CA LEU A 358 -15.38 -3.37 -14.60
C LEU A 358 -16.40 -3.43 -13.46
N TYR A 359 -16.05 -2.86 -12.31
CA TYR A 359 -16.88 -2.80 -11.10
C TYR A 359 -17.10 -1.35 -10.70
N ILE A 360 -18.36 -0.95 -10.55
CA ILE A 360 -18.76 0.41 -10.21
C ILE A 360 -19.30 0.44 -8.78
N ASN A 361 -18.78 1.36 -7.96
CA ASN A 361 -19.37 1.72 -6.67
C ASN A 361 -20.29 2.93 -6.89
N ALA A 362 -21.60 2.68 -6.95
CA ALA A 362 -22.60 3.69 -7.23
C ALA A 362 -23.29 4.16 -5.94
N SER A 363 -23.55 5.46 -5.82
CA SER A 363 -24.35 6.02 -4.75
C SER A 363 -25.42 6.99 -5.25
N PHE A 364 -26.59 6.95 -4.62
CA PHE A 364 -27.71 7.87 -4.88
C PHE A 364 -28.11 8.51 -3.56
N VAL A 365 -27.59 9.71 -3.30
CA VAL A 365 -27.56 10.36 -1.98
C VAL A 365 -27.77 11.87 -2.10
N SER A 366 -28.04 12.56 -0.99
CA SER A 366 -28.20 14.03 -0.98
C SER A 366 -26.83 14.69 -0.98
N PHE A 367 -26.53 15.48 -2.01
CA PHE A 367 -25.27 16.22 -2.08
C PHE A 367 -25.21 17.35 -1.06
N CYS A 368 -26.36 17.94 -0.70
CA CYS A 368 -26.43 18.87 0.42
C CYS A 368 -25.97 18.24 1.74
N GLN A 369 -26.37 17.00 2.03
CA GLN A 369 -26.01 16.32 3.28
C GLN A 369 -24.57 15.78 3.29
N GLU A 370 -24.12 15.19 2.18
CA GLU A 370 -22.83 14.50 2.12
C GLU A 370 -21.68 15.46 1.75
N HIS A 371 -21.94 16.45 0.89
CA HIS A 371 -20.92 17.36 0.33
C HIS A 371 -21.12 18.83 0.70
N ASN A 372 -22.13 19.16 1.53
CA ASN A 372 -22.51 20.53 1.88
C ASN A 372 -22.83 21.41 0.64
N ASP A 373 -23.18 20.77 -0.48
CA ASP A 373 -23.58 21.42 -1.73
C ASP A 373 -25.10 21.56 -1.80
N CYS A 374 -25.62 22.49 -1.00
CA CYS A 374 -27.05 22.75 -0.86
C CYS A 374 -27.57 23.82 -1.84
N ASN A 375 -26.70 24.35 -2.70
CA ASN A 375 -27.00 25.53 -3.48
C ASN A 375 -27.66 25.14 -4.81
N HIS A 376 -28.96 24.86 -4.76
CA HIS A 376 -29.77 24.60 -5.95
C HIS A 376 -30.12 25.92 -6.66
N ASP A 377 -29.12 26.64 -7.15
CA ASP A 377 -29.41 27.76 -8.04
C ASP A 377 -30.02 27.22 -9.33
N SER A 378 -31.03 27.94 -9.81
CA SER A 378 -31.83 27.67 -11.01
C SER A 378 -31.03 27.53 -12.32
N THR A 379 -29.71 27.76 -12.31
CA THR A 379 -28.89 27.82 -13.51
C THR A 379 -27.77 26.77 -13.59
N MET A 380 -27.16 26.36 -12.46
CA MET A 380 -26.10 25.33 -12.43
C MET A 380 -26.13 24.58 -11.09
N THR A 381 -26.73 23.39 -11.07
CA THR A 381 -26.70 22.47 -9.91
C THR A 381 -25.92 21.23 -10.29
N SER A 382 -25.04 20.75 -9.40
CA SER A 382 -24.36 19.47 -9.58
C SER A 382 -25.38 18.32 -9.46
N ILE A 383 -25.53 17.55 -10.53
CA ILE A 383 -26.54 16.47 -10.63
C ILE A 383 -25.93 15.07 -10.53
N GLY A 384 -24.64 14.93 -10.84
CA GLY A 384 -23.91 13.69 -10.74
C GLY A 384 -22.40 13.93 -10.90
N GLN A 385 -21.63 12.91 -10.55
CA GLN A 385 -20.20 12.85 -10.80
C GLN A 385 -19.77 11.38 -10.90
N ALA A 386 -18.79 11.08 -11.74
CA ALA A 386 -18.05 9.82 -11.61
C ALA A 386 -16.57 9.99 -11.92
N TYR A 387 -15.76 9.22 -11.22
CA TYR A 387 -14.31 9.33 -11.24
C TYR A 387 -13.68 7.95 -10.97
N PRO A 388 -12.44 7.71 -11.43
CA PRO A 388 -11.77 6.46 -11.15
C PRO A 388 -11.51 6.29 -9.66
N THR A 389 -11.70 5.06 -9.15
CA THR A 389 -11.39 4.73 -7.75
C THR A 389 -9.89 4.77 -7.48
N LEU A 390 -9.09 4.37 -8.47
CA LEU A 390 -7.64 4.38 -8.39
C LEU A 390 -7.03 4.63 -9.77
N SER A 391 -5.86 5.28 -9.79
CA SER A 391 -5.08 5.50 -11.00
C SER A 391 -3.62 5.10 -10.77
N TYR A 392 -2.97 4.53 -11.78
CA TYR A 392 -1.58 4.09 -11.73
C TYR A 392 -0.70 5.00 -12.56
N ILE A 393 0.47 5.37 -12.03
CA ILE A 393 1.42 6.22 -12.75
C ILE A 393 2.21 5.36 -13.74
N MET A 394 2.00 5.62 -15.03
CA MET A 394 2.64 4.90 -16.13
C MET A 394 3.39 5.89 -17.01
N VAL A 395 4.45 5.41 -17.67
CA VAL A 395 5.16 6.12 -18.73
C VAL A 395 4.66 5.61 -20.07
N ASP A 396 4.12 6.52 -20.89
CA ASP A 396 3.69 6.24 -22.25
C ASP A 396 4.90 6.33 -23.19
N SER A 397 5.27 5.21 -23.82
CA SER A 397 6.48 5.15 -24.66
C SER A 397 6.39 5.97 -25.95
N THR A 398 5.21 6.44 -26.35
CA THR A 398 5.03 7.13 -27.64
C THR A 398 5.48 8.59 -27.60
N ASP A 399 5.33 9.26 -26.46
CA ASP A 399 5.79 10.63 -26.22
C ASP A 399 6.68 10.75 -24.97
N ASN A 400 6.98 9.61 -24.35
CA ASN A 400 7.78 9.48 -23.13
C ASN A 400 7.23 10.36 -21.99
N MET A 401 5.92 10.58 -21.92
CA MET A 401 5.27 11.35 -20.84
C MET A 401 4.77 10.42 -19.73
N THR A 402 4.81 10.91 -18.50
CA THR A 402 4.26 10.22 -17.33
C THR A 402 2.81 10.63 -17.11
N ARG A 403 1.89 9.66 -16.97
CA ARG A 403 0.44 9.89 -16.81
C ARG A 403 -0.18 8.96 -15.78
N MET A 404 -1.24 9.42 -15.13
CA MET A 404 -2.07 8.65 -14.20
C MET A 404 -3.12 7.88 -15.00
N TYR A 405 -2.91 6.60 -15.27
CA TYR A 405 -3.90 5.78 -15.98
C TYR A 405 -4.99 5.31 -15.02
N PRO A 406 -6.28 5.67 -15.27
CA PRO A 406 -7.40 5.13 -14.52
C PRO A 406 -7.42 3.60 -14.52
N GLN A 407 -7.75 2.97 -13.38
CA GLN A 407 -7.82 1.51 -13.28
C GLN A 407 -8.75 0.89 -14.34
N ALA A 408 -9.90 1.50 -14.57
CA ALA A 408 -10.88 1.05 -15.57
C ALA A 408 -10.27 0.97 -16.99
N LEU A 409 -9.46 1.96 -17.35
CA LEU A 409 -8.77 2.02 -18.64
C LEU A 409 -7.58 1.06 -18.68
N LEU A 410 -6.74 1.05 -17.64
CA LEU A 410 -5.52 0.24 -17.59
C LEU A 410 -5.82 -1.26 -17.64
N LYS A 411 -6.95 -1.71 -17.08
CA LYS A 411 -7.43 -3.10 -17.17
C LYS A 411 -7.67 -3.56 -18.61
N GLN A 412 -7.89 -2.63 -19.54
CA GLN A 412 -8.06 -2.95 -20.96
C GLN A 412 -6.72 -3.17 -21.69
N PHE A 413 -5.58 -2.92 -21.04
CA PHE A 413 -4.27 -3.19 -21.63
C PHE A 413 -3.85 -4.64 -21.36
N THR A 414 -3.81 -5.45 -22.41
CA THR A 414 -3.47 -6.88 -22.32
C THR A 414 -1.97 -7.13 -22.17
N ASP A 415 -1.14 -6.23 -22.70
CA ASP A 415 0.30 -6.45 -22.91
C ASP A 415 1.17 -5.83 -21.80
N LEU A 416 0.60 -5.61 -20.61
CA LEU A 416 1.34 -5.10 -19.47
C LEU A 416 2.31 -6.17 -18.94
N ALA A 417 3.59 -5.79 -18.77
CA ALA A 417 4.64 -6.70 -18.29
C ALA A 417 4.33 -7.31 -16.91
N VAL A 418 3.69 -6.53 -16.03
CA VAL A 418 3.17 -6.95 -14.73
C VAL A 418 1.78 -6.33 -14.60
N LYS A 419 0.78 -7.08 -14.15
CA LYS A 419 -0.56 -6.53 -13.87
C LYS A 419 -0.65 -6.13 -12.39
N PRO A 420 -1.15 -4.93 -12.05
CA PRO A 420 -1.37 -4.55 -10.66
C PRO A 420 -2.39 -5.46 -9.98
N ASN A 421 -2.33 -5.51 -8.64
CA ASN A 421 -3.46 -6.02 -7.86
C ASN A 421 -4.57 -4.97 -7.88
N TRP A 422 -5.59 -5.21 -8.70
CA TRP A 422 -6.72 -4.31 -8.85
C TRP A 422 -7.51 -4.20 -7.54
N VAL A 423 -7.89 -2.97 -7.16
CA VAL A 423 -8.87 -2.77 -6.09
C VAL A 423 -10.26 -3.19 -6.57
N GLN A 424 -11.16 -3.45 -5.62
CA GLN A 424 -12.48 -4.03 -5.90
C GLN A 424 -13.29 -3.23 -6.93
N TYR A 425 -13.32 -1.91 -6.79
CA TYR A 425 -14.07 -1.01 -7.66
C TYR A 425 -13.13 -0.24 -8.57
N ASP A 426 -13.52 -0.09 -9.83
CA ASP A 426 -12.79 0.65 -10.85
C ASP A 426 -13.27 2.10 -10.94
N ILE A 427 -14.57 2.33 -10.72
CA ILE A 427 -15.23 3.64 -10.85
C ILE A 427 -16.09 3.90 -9.62
N ASN A 428 -15.98 5.09 -9.04
CA ASN A 428 -16.97 5.62 -8.10
C ASN A 428 -17.92 6.54 -8.87
N ALA A 429 -19.23 6.35 -8.69
CA ALA A 429 -20.25 7.17 -9.33
C ALA A 429 -21.27 7.63 -8.28
N GLU A 430 -21.55 8.93 -8.24
CA GLU A 430 -22.44 9.54 -7.25
C GLU A 430 -23.47 10.40 -7.95
N PHE A 431 -24.71 10.29 -7.50
CA PHE A 431 -25.85 10.98 -8.10
C PHE A 431 -26.69 11.65 -7.04
N ASN A 432 -27.05 12.91 -7.30
CA ASN A 432 -27.78 13.72 -6.33
C ASN A 432 -29.27 13.32 -6.30
N ASN A 433 -29.75 12.82 -5.15
CA ASN A 433 -31.14 12.40 -4.97
C ASN A 433 -32.13 13.57 -4.82
N GLU A 434 -31.66 14.81 -4.74
CA GLU A 434 -32.48 16.02 -4.59
C GLU A 434 -32.99 16.55 -5.93
N ILE A 435 -32.52 15.98 -7.04
CA ILE A 435 -32.90 16.35 -8.40
C ILE A 435 -34.19 15.65 -8.82
N SER A 436 -35.02 16.36 -9.59
CA SER A 436 -36.25 15.84 -10.18
C SER A 436 -35.93 14.90 -11.35
N TRP A 437 -35.69 13.62 -11.05
CA TRP A 437 -35.30 12.60 -12.03
C TRP A 437 -36.47 11.96 -12.79
N TYR A 438 -36.18 11.54 -14.02
CA TYR A 438 -36.97 10.59 -14.82
C TYR A 438 -36.21 9.26 -14.90
N PHE A 439 -36.88 8.15 -14.57
CA PHE A 439 -36.32 6.80 -14.57
C PHE A 439 -36.90 5.94 -15.70
N VAL A 440 -36.12 4.97 -16.20
CA VAL A 440 -36.51 4.11 -17.34
C VAL A 440 -37.72 3.22 -17.06
N ASN A 441 -38.02 2.92 -15.80
CA ASN A 441 -39.10 2.02 -15.40
C ASN A 441 -40.46 2.74 -15.22
N THR A 442 -40.54 4.05 -15.47
CA THR A 442 -41.81 4.79 -15.40
C THR A 442 -42.58 4.68 -16.71
N SER A 443 -43.91 4.57 -16.62
CA SER A 443 -44.80 4.47 -17.80
C SER A 443 -45.17 5.83 -18.40
N ASP A 444 -44.96 6.91 -17.66
CA ASP A 444 -45.34 8.26 -18.05
C ASP A 444 -44.26 8.89 -18.94
N ASP A 445 -44.65 9.82 -19.81
CA ASP A 445 -43.68 10.62 -20.56
C ASP A 445 -42.90 11.57 -19.63
N ILE A 446 -41.64 11.85 -19.98
CA ILE A 446 -40.79 12.79 -19.23
C ILE A 446 -41.44 14.19 -19.18
N LYS A 447 -41.53 14.76 -17.97
CA LYS A 447 -42.07 16.12 -17.77
C LYS A 447 -41.01 17.18 -18.10
N SER A 448 -41.45 18.37 -18.49
CA SER A 448 -40.55 19.51 -18.79
C SER A 448 -39.65 19.93 -17.62
N SER A 449 -40.01 19.57 -16.38
CA SER A 449 -39.25 19.84 -15.16
C SER A 449 -38.34 18.67 -14.72
N GLN A 450 -38.35 17.55 -15.45
CA GLN A 450 -37.57 16.36 -15.10
C GLN A 450 -36.31 16.24 -15.95
N THR A 451 -35.25 15.72 -15.35
CA THR A 451 -33.99 15.38 -16.02
C THR A 451 -33.92 13.88 -16.23
N ASP A 452 -33.48 13.44 -17.42
CA ASP A 452 -33.33 12.02 -17.72
C ASP A 452 -32.14 11.41 -16.98
N PHE A 453 -32.42 10.50 -16.05
CA PHE A 453 -31.40 9.85 -15.25
C PHE A 453 -30.54 8.90 -16.10
N LEU A 454 -31.11 8.27 -17.14
CA LEU A 454 -30.37 7.35 -18.01
C LEU A 454 -29.25 8.06 -18.76
N ARG A 455 -29.55 9.22 -19.36
CA ARG A 455 -28.53 10.06 -20.00
C ARG A 455 -27.44 10.43 -19.01
N ASN A 456 -27.80 10.80 -17.78
CA ASN A 456 -26.81 11.20 -16.78
C ASN A 456 -25.90 10.03 -16.38
N VAL A 457 -26.45 8.85 -16.10
CA VAL A 457 -25.64 7.66 -15.77
C VAL A 457 -24.67 7.34 -16.90
N VAL A 458 -25.13 7.32 -18.16
CA VAL A 458 -24.25 7.05 -19.31
C VAL A 458 -23.17 8.12 -19.46
N HIS A 459 -23.51 9.40 -19.22
CA HIS A 459 -22.59 10.53 -19.23
C HIS A 459 -21.51 10.40 -18.16
N GLU A 460 -21.89 10.26 -16.89
CA GLU A 460 -20.93 10.19 -15.78
C GLU A 460 -19.98 9.01 -15.96
N LEU A 461 -20.48 7.85 -16.40
CA LEU A 461 -19.62 6.69 -16.64
C LEU A 461 -18.56 6.95 -17.71
N MET A 462 -18.73 7.89 -18.64
CA MET A 462 -17.64 8.27 -19.57
C MET A 462 -16.49 8.97 -18.85
N HIS A 463 -16.77 9.79 -17.84
CA HIS A 463 -15.74 10.35 -16.95
C HIS A 463 -15.05 9.24 -16.16
N GLY A 464 -15.81 8.29 -15.60
CA GLY A 464 -15.26 7.11 -14.92
C GLY A 464 -14.37 6.23 -15.82
N LEU A 465 -14.68 6.14 -17.11
CA LEU A 465 -13.84 5.46 -18.11
C LEU A 465 -12.60 6.29 -18.51
N GLY A 466 -12.47 7.54 -18.08
CA GLY A 466 -11.26 8.35 -18.28
C GLY A 466 -11.39 9.48 -19.30
N PHE A 467 -12.61 9.85 -19.72
CA PHE A 467 -12.85 11.13 -20.40
C PHE A 467 -12.78 12.27 -19.37
N MET A 468 -11.57 12.60 -18.92
CA MET A 468 -11.33 13.64 -17.91
C MET A 468 -9.94 14.22 -18.04
N THR A 469 -9.78 15.49 -17.67
CA THR A 469 -8.50 16.20 -17.70
C THR A 469 -7.90 16.32 -16.30
N ALA A 470 -6.57 16.29 -16.20
CA ALA A 470 -5.88 16.60 -14.96
C ALA A 470 -5.75 18.12 -14.73
N TRP A 471 -6.07 18.95 -15.74
CA TRP A 471 -5.93 20.40 -15.67
C TRP A 471 -7.04 21.04 -14.81
N SER A 472 -6.65 21.73 -13.74
CA SER A 472 -7.58 22.41 -12.82
C SER A 472 -7.04 23.76 -12.33
N ASP A 473 -7.90 24.57 -11.72
CA ASP A 473 -7.54 25.81 -11.01
C ASP A 473 -7.37 25.61 -9.50
N GLU A 474 -7.16 24.35 -9.06
CA GLU A 474 -7.04 23.99 -7.65
C GLU A 474 -5.80 24.64 -7.00
N LEU A 475 -4.65 24.59 -7.68
CA LEU A 475 -3.42 25.24 -7.19
C LEU A 475 -3.60 26.76 -7.10
N TYR A 476 -4.29 27.37 -8.06
CA TYR A 476 -4.63 28.80 -7.99
C TYR A 476 -5.52 29.09 -6.78
N THR A 477 -6.57 28.28 -6.57
CA THR A 477 -7.51 28.47 -5.45
C THR A 477 -6.81 28.38 -4.11
N CYS A 478 -5.86 27.45 -3.94
CA CYS A 478 -5.04 27.37 -2.74
C CYS A 478 -4.07 28.54 -2.56
N LEU A 479 -3.45 29.01 -3.64
CA LEU A 479 -2.48 30.10 -3.56
C LEU A 479 -3.13 31.47 -3.42
N SER A 480 -4.31 31.68 -3.99
CA SER A 480 -4.98 32.99 -4.04
C SER A 480 -5.13 33.70 -2.69
N PRO A 481 -5.43 33.03 -1.54
CA PRO A 481 -5.53 33.70 -0.25
C PRO A 481 -4.20 34.25 0.29
N LEU A 482 -3.06 33.79 -0.26
CA LEU A 482 -1.73 34.28 0.09
C LEU A 482 -1.35 35.56 -0.65
N PHE A 483 -2.11 35.94 -1.68
CA PHE A 483 -1.85 37.10 -2.53
C PHE A 483 -3.09 38.01 -2.59
N PRO A 484 -3.22 38.98 -1.67
CA PRO A 484 -4.42 39.80 -1.54
C PRO A 484 -4.88 40.50 -2.83
N ASP A 485 -3.98 40.89 -3.74
CA ASP A 485 -4.34 41.66 -4.95
C ASP A 485 -3.46 41.36 -6.20
N SER A 486 -2.60 40.33 -6.19
CA SER A 486 -1.50 40.21 -7.19
C SER A 486 -1.39 38.90 -7.98
N LEU A 487 -2.25 37.91 -7.76
CA LEU A 487 -2.17 36.61 -8.44
C LEU A 487 -3.12 36.55 -9.64
N ASN A 488 -2.58 36.46 -10.85
CA ASN A 488 -3.36 36.17 -12.06
C ASN A 488 -3.92 34.75 -11.98
N ARG A 489 -5.06 34.52 -12.62
CA ARG A 489 -5.63 33.17 -12.74
C ARG A 489 -4.73 32.30 -13.62
N PHE A 490 -4.52 31.08 -13.17
CA PHE A 490 -3.77 30.06 -13.88
C PHE A 490 -4.39 28.67 -13.63
N ILE A 491 -4.07 27.72 -14.49
CA ILE A 491 -4.39 26.29 -14.29
C ILE A 491 -3.12 25.47 -14.39
N THR A 492 -3.10 24.32 -13.73
CA THR A 492 -2.01 23.33 -13.81
C THR A 492 -2.61 21.92 -13.90
N PRO A 493 -1.86 20.93 -14.41
CA PRO A 493 -2.19 19.53 -14.17
C PRO A 493 -2.14 19.20 -12.67
N ILE A 494 -2.55 17.99 -12.29
CA ILE A 494 -2.47 17.51 -10.91
C ILE A 494 -1.01 17.50 -10.46
N SER A 495 -0.73 18.16 -9.34
CA SER A 495 0.59 18.12 -8.70
C SER A 495 0.74 16.84 -7.88
N LEU A 496 1.79 16.08 -8.16
CA LEU A 496 2.16 14.91 -7.38
C LEU A 496 2.86 15.37 -6.09
N SER A 497 2.28 15.03 -4.94
CA SER A 497 2.82 15.35 -3.61
C SER A 497 2.65 14.16 -2.66
N THR A 498 3.35 14.17 -1.51
CA THR A 498 3.34 13.02 -0.58
C THR A 498 1.95 12.75 0.00
N ILE A 499 1.49 11.51 -0.18
CA ILE A 499 0.15 10.92 0.01
C ILE A 499 -0.56 11.16 1.38
N ASN A 500 0.06 11.81 2.36
CA ASN A 500 -0.39 11.63 3.75
C ASN A 500 -1.24 12.73 4.37
N ASN A 501 -1.85 13.64 3.61
CA ASN A 501 -2.86 14.53 4.18
C ASN A 501 -3.73 15.18 3.09
N ASN A 502 -5.06 15.06 3.21
CA ASN A 502 -6.06 16.00 2.64
C ASN A 502 -5.87 17.46 3.12
N LYS A 503 -4.71 17.81 3.69
CA LYS A 503 -4.30 19.11 4.23
C LYS A 503 -3.05 19.68 3.56
N ILE A 504 -2.46 18.99 2.58
CA ILE A 504 -1.61 19.69 1.61
C ILE A 504 -2.56 20.73 1.01
N MET A 505 -2.25 22.02 1.17
CA MET A 505 -3.07 23.17 0.75
C MET A 505 -3.99 23.83 1.80
N SER A 506 -4.00 23.41 3.07
CA SER A 506 -4.66 24.19 4.15
C SER A 506 -3.73 24.64 5.28
N ASP A 507 -2.63 23.91 5.52
CA ASP A 507 -1.65 24.26 6.54
C ASP A 507 -0.45 24.97 5.90
N TYR A 508 -0.49 26.30 5.93
CA TYR A 508 0.52 27.15 5.30
C TYR A 508 1.92 27.03 5.92
N ASN A 509 2.05 26.43 7.11
CA ASN A 509 3.30 26.39 7.87
C ASN A 509 4.08 25.07 7.74
N ASN A 510 3.51 24.06 7.09
CA ASN A 510 4.18 22.77 6.92
C ASN A 510 5.01 22.71 5.63
N ASN A 511 6.02 21.83 5.65
CA ASN A 511 6.82 21.49 4.50
C ASN A 511 5.93 21.03 3.33
N GLN A 512 6.19 21.56 2.14
CA GLN A 512 5.47 21.23 0.91
C GLN A 512 6.41 20.50 -0.06
N PRO A 513 6.28 19.18 -0.22
CA PRO A 513 7.02 18.45 -1.24
C PRO A 513 6.39 18.66 -2.62
N PHE A 514 7.24 18.78 -3.63
CA PHE A 514 6.85 18.87 -5.03
C PHE A 514 7.58 17.79 -5.83
N TRP A 515 6.83 16.89 -6.46
CA TRP A 515 7.39 15.83 -7.29
C TRP A 515 7.19 16.09 -8.79
N GLY A 516 6.32 17.02 -9.16
CA GLY A 516 6.00 17.43 -10.52
C GLY A 516 4.51 17.30 -10.82
N PHE A 517 4.11 17.81 -11.97
CA PHE A 517 2.75 17.75 -12.51
C PHE A 517 2.56 16.52 -13.41
N VAL A 518 1.41 15.87 -13.28
CA VAL A 518 1.05 14.65 -14.00
C VAL A 518 -0.30 14.80 -14.70
N GLU A 519 -0.41 14.20 -15.87
CA GLU A 519 -1.59 14.21 -16.74
C GLU A 519 -2.44 12.94 -16.63
N PHE A 520 -3.70 13.02 -17.05
CA PHE A 520 -4.47 11.84 -17.42
C PHE A 520 -4.23 11.46 -18.90
N PRO A 521 -4.46 10.20 -19.30
CA PRO A 521 -4.30 9.76 -20.69
C PRO A 521 -5.07 10.60 -21.73
N PHE A 522 -6.21 11.19 -21.34
CA PHE A 522 -6.98 12.09 -22.20
C PHE A 522 -6.28 13.40 -22.50
N ASP A 523 -5.44 13.93 -21.59
CA ASP A 523 -4.69 15.17 -21.79
C ASP A 523 -3.73 15.10 -22.97
N LYS A 524 -3.25 13.90 -23.30
CA LYS A 524 -2.44 13.62 -24.50
C LYS A 524 -3.14 14.05 -25.79
N LEU A 525 -4.46 13.98 -25.84
CA LEU A 525 -5.26 14.31 -27.01
C LEU A 525 -5.53 15.82 -27.09
N LEU A 526 -5.33 16.56 -26.00
CA LEU A 526 -5.68 17.97 -25.93
C LEU A 526 -4.66 18.83 -26.64
N ASN A 527 -5.16 19.69 -27.52
CA ASN A 527 -4.36 20.65 -28.25
C ASN A 527 -5.03 22.02 -28.14
N TYR A 528 -4.22 23.08 -28.07
CA TYR A 528 -4.70 24.45 -28.22
C TYR A 528 -4.38 24.99 -29.62
N VAL A 529 -5.19 25.93 -30.06
CA VAL A 529 -5.00 26.67 -31.30
C VAL A 529 -3.98 27.79 -31.07
N ASP A 530 -2.90 27.75 -31.84
CA ASP A 530 -1.91 28.81 -31.93
C ASP A 530 -1.57 29.09 -33.39
N SER A 531 -1.87 30.31 -33.85
CA SER A 531 -1.50 30.77 -35.19
C SER A 531 -1.92 29.81 -36.32
N ASN A 532 -3.15 29.25 -36.22
CA ASN A 532 -3.72 28.22 -37.11
C ASN A 532 -3.03 26.84 -37.08
N THR A 533 -2.20 26.58 -36.08
CA THR A 533 -1.62 25.25 -35.82
C THR A 533 -2.13 24.70 -34.49
N PHE A 534 -2.14 23.37 -34.37
CA PHE A 534 -2.51 22.68 -33.14
C PHE A 534 -1.24 22.36 -32.36
N LYS A 535 -1.21 22.78 -31.09
CA LYS A 535 -0.08 22.56 -30.18
C LYS A 535 -0.55 21.67 -29.02
N PRO A 536 0.16 20.57 -28.69
CA PRO A 536 -0.23 19.69 -27.60
C PRO A 536 -0.20 20.39 -26.24
N PHE A 537 -1.19 20.12 -25.39
CA PHE A 537 -1.17 20.54 -23.99
C PHE A 537 -0.01 19.89 -23.22
N SER A 538 0.41 18.69 -23.60
CA SER A 538 1.56 18.01 -22.98
C SER A 538 2.88 18.77 -23.11
N ASP A 539 3.01 19.68 -24.07
CA ASP A 539 4.17 20.57 -24.15
C ASP A 539 4.16 21.62 -23.03
N LEU A 540 2.98 22.09 -22.62
CA LEU A 540 2.81 22.99 -21.48
C LEU A 540 3.15 22.24 -20.18
N THR A 541 2.64 21.03 -19.98
CA THR A 541 2.98 20.19 -18.81
C THR A 541 4.49 19.97 -18.68
N ARG A 542 5.17 19.64 -19.79
CA ARG A 542 6.63 19.48 -19.80
C ARG A 542 7.34 20.75 -19.36
N SER A 543 6.84 21.90 -19.79
CA SER A 543 7.38 23.21 -19.41
C SER A 543 7.14 23.48 -17.92
N LEU A 544 5.94 23.20 -17.40
CA LEU A 544 5.62 23.36 -15.98
C LEU A 544 6.47 22.47 -15.07
N ASN A 545 6.88 21.28 -15.53
CA ASN A 545 7.76 20.39 -14.79
C ASN A 545 9.21 20.86 -14.68
N HIS A 546 9.61 21.93 -15.38
CA HIS A 546 10.89 22.59 -15.15
C HIS A 546 10.91 23.49 -13.90
N PHE A 547 9.75 23.74 -13.29
CA PHE A 547 9.62 24.56 -12.08
C PHE A 547 10.56 24.14 -10.95
N ALA A 548 10.65 22.84 -10.67
CA ALA A 548 11.51 22.29 -9.62
C ALA A 548 11.85 20.81 -9.88
N ASN A 549 12.89 20.30 -9.22
CA ASN A 549 13.25 18.88 -9.30
C ASN A 549 12.20 18.00 -8.61
N SER A 550 12.10 16.74 -9.03
CA SER A 550 11.11 15.73 -8.60
C SER A 550 11.14 15.32 -7.13
N ASN A 551 12.00 15.92 -6.30
CA ASN A 551 12.10 15.66 -4.87
C ASN A 551 12.39 16.93 -4.07
N THR A 552 11.91 18.08 -4.55
CA THR A 552 12.10 19.37 -3.88
C THR A 552 11.12 19.50 -2.73
N THR A 553 11.57 19.93 -1.56
CA THR A 553 10.69 20.24 -0.41
C THR A 553 10.85 21.69 0.00
N PHE A 554 9.76 22.45 -0.11
CA PHE A 554 9.66 23.83 0.37
C PHE A 554 9.35 23.83 1.87
N ARG A 555 9.83 24.82 2.62
CA ARG A 555 9.60 24.92 4.08
C ARG A 555 8.15 25.13 4.45
N SER A 556 7.44 25.89 3.62
CA SER A 556 6.09 26.33 3.87
C SER A 556 5.34 26.47 2.55
N MET A 557 4.01 26.56 2.61
CA MET A 557 3.21 26.89 1.43
C MET A 557 3.50 28.31 0.94
N VAL A 558 3.87 29.22 1.83
CA VAL A 558 4.28 30.59 1.49
C VAL A 558 5.56 30.59 0.64
N ASP A 559 6.52 29.74 0.99
CA ASP A 559 7.75 29.57 0.19
C ASP A 559 7.47 28.96 -1.17
N PHE A 560 6.63 27.93 -1.22
CA PHE A 560 6.17 27.37 -2.50
C PHE A 560 5.49 28.46 -3.36
N ALA A 561 4.58 29.24 -2.77
CA ALA A 561 3.83 30.30 -3.44
C ALA A 561 4.76 31.37 -4.01
N ASN A 562 5.76 31.79 -3.24
CA ASN A 562 6.76 32.78 -3.65
C ASN A 562 7.66 32.26 -4.78
N ALA A 563 8.10 31.01 -4.70
CA ALA A 563 8.86 30.36 -5.76
C ALA A 563 8.02 30.26 -7.04
N TRP A 564 6.77 29.78 -6.93
CA TRP A 564 5.83 29.65 -8.04
C TRP A 564 5.58 30.99 -8.72
N TYR A 565 5.20 32.02 -7.96
CA TYR A 565 4.90 33.35 -8.50
C TYR A 565 6.08 33.98 -9.27
N LYS A 566 7.32 33.68 -8.87
CA LYS A 566 8.55 34.19 -9.52
C LYS A 566 9.02 33.33 -10.70
N SER A 567 8.44 32.16 -10.89
CA SER A 567 8.85 31.21 -11.92
C SER A 567 8.38 31.63 -13.32
N ASP A 568 9.11 31.21 -14.35
CA ASP A 568 8.66 31.37 -15.73
C ASP A 568 7.44 30.47 -16.00
N GLU A 569 7.36 29.33 -15.32
CA GLU A 569 6.28 28.34 -15.39
C GLU A 569 4.92 28.93 -14.97
N TYR A 570 4.87 29.87 -14.03
CA TYR A 570 3.63 30.58 -13.68
C TYR A 570 3.04 31.36 -14.87
N THR A 571 3.89 31.90 -15.75
CA THR A 571 3.43 32.55 -16.99
C THR A 571 2.84 31.53 -17.95
N VAL A 572 3.46 30.35 -18.08
CA VAL A 572 2.94 29.24 -18.89
C VAL A 572 1.57 28.78 -18.37
N ALA A 573 1.43 28.62 -17.05
CA ALA A 573 0.17 28.25 -16.41
C ALA A 573 -0.93 29.30 -16.64
N SER A 574 -0.58 30.59 -16.64
CA SER A 574 -1.50 31.70 -16.95
C SER A 574 -1.93 31.70 -18.43
N GLN A 575 -1.03 31.34 -19.34
CA GLN A 575 -1.35 31.15 -20.75
C GLN A 575 -2.32 29.97 -20.95
N ALA A 576 -2.07 28.84 -20.26
CA ALA A 576 -2.96 27.68 -20.29
C ALA A 576 -4.38 28.05 -19.82
N TYR A 577 -4.50 28.87 -18.76
CA TYR A 577 -5.80 29.39 -18.30
C TYR A 577 -6.49 30.21 -19.40
N THR A 578 -5.77 31.16 -19.99
CA THR A 578 -6.31 32.03 -21.06
C THR A 578 -6.86 31.21 -22.22
N LYS A 579 -6.14 30.16 -22.64
CA LYS A 579 -6.58 29.22 -23.68
C LYS A 579 -7.83 28.44 -23.29
N SER A 580 -7.91 28.03 -22.03
CA SER A 580 -9.01 27.20 -21.52
C SER A 580 -10.30 27.96 -21.22
N VAL A 581 -10.27 29.29 -21.28
CA VAL A 581 -11.45 30.18 -21.17
C VAL A 581 -11.71 30.99 -22.44
N THR A 582 -10.99 30.70 -23.53
CA THR A 582 -11.22 31.28 -24.85
C THR A 582 -12.02 30.31 -25.69
N ASN A 583 -13.19 30.72 -26.17
CA ASN A 583 -14.11 29.84 -26.87
C ASN A 583 -13.46 29.20 -28.12
N LEU A 584 -13.55 27.87 -28.24
CA LEU A 584 -13.01 27.05 -29.34
C LEU A 584 -11.47 27.05 -29.48
N ASP A 585 -10.74 27.54 -28.48
CA ASP A 585 -9.26 27.52 -28.51
C ASP A 585 -8.69 26.14 -28.16
N VAL A 586 -9.45 25.23 -27.55
CA VAL A 586 -8.97 23.90 -27.14
C VAL A 586 -9.83 22.80 -27.76
N LEU A 587 -9.17 21.75 -28.24
CA LEU A 587 -9.80 20.62 -28.91
C LEU A 587 -9.00 19.32 -28.74
N ALA A 588 -9.70 18.19 -28.84
CA ALA A 588 -9.10 16.86 -28.95
C ALA A 588 -8.66 16.59 -30.40
N VAL A 589 -7.42 16.16 -30.59
CA VAL A 589 -6.82 15.80 -31.88
C VAL A 589 -6.45 14.32 -31.85
N VAL A 590 -6.84 13.58 -32.90
CA VAL A 590 -6.53 12.15 -33.05
C VAL A 590 -5.96 11.91 -34.44
N ASN A 591 -4.76 11.33 -34.51
CA ASN A 591 -4.01 11.12 -35.75
C ASN A 591 -3.83 12.40 -36.57
N ASN A 592 -3.43 13.49 -35.89
CA ASN A 592 -3.28 14.85 -36.44
C ASN A 592 -4.55 15.49 -37.02
N GLU A 593 -5.73 14.89 -36.82
CA GLU A 593 -7.01 15.45 -37.26
C GLU A 593 -7.79 16.03 -36.08
N PRO A 594 -8.36 17.25 -36.20
CA PRO A 594 -9.20 17.84 -35.16
C PRO A 594 -10.52 17.06 -35.04
N VAL A 595 -10.85 16.60 -33.83
CA VAL A 595 -12.00 15.72 -33.58
C VAL A 595 -13.14 16.44 -32.86
N LEU A 596 -12.91 16.86 -31.61
CA LEU A 596 -13.90 17.48 -30.73
C LEU A 596 -13.38 18.77 -30.12
N TYR A 597 -14.13 19.87 -30.24
CA TYR A 597 -13.87 21.08 -29.46
C TYR A 597 -14.28 20.87 -28.01
N LEU A 598 -13.42 21.27 -27.09
CA LEU A 598 -13.73 21.21 -25.67
C LEU A 598 -14.50 22.44 -25.21
N GLU A 599 -15.13 22.32 -24.05
CA GLU A 599 -15.83 23.41 -23.41
C GLU A 599 -14.83 24.41 -22.82
N THR A 600 -14.73 25.57 -23.46
CA THR A 600 -13.85 26.68 -23.08
C THR A 600 -14.59 28.02 -23.03
N SER A 601 -15.92 28.03 -23.08
CA SER A 601 -16.73 29.26 -22.99
C SER A 601 -16.96 29.72 -21.55
N LEU A 602 -16.70 28.86 -20.57
CA LEU A 602 -16.82 29.16 -19.14
C LEU A 602 -15.66 30.08 -18.70
N ASN A 603 -15.99 31.28 -18.21
CA ASN A 603 -15.05 32.24 -17.64
C ASN A 603 -15.65 32.86 -16.37
N PRO A 604 -15.09 32.60 -15.17
CA PRO A 604 -13.82 31.91 -14.92
C PRO A 604 -13.86 30.41 -15.26
N PHE A 605 -12.67 29.80 -15.39
CA PHE A 605 -12.51 28.35 -15.56
C PHE A 605 -13.30 27.60 -14.47
N SER A 606 -13.97 26.51 -14.84
CA SER A 606 -14.76 25.70 -13.92
C SER A 606 -14.24 24.27 -13.92
N ALA A 607 -13.50 23.89 -12.87
CA ALA A 607 -13.00 22.53 -12.71
C ALA A 607 -14.15 21.50 -12.74
N GLY A 608 -13.94 20.38 -13.44
CA GLY A 608 -14.97 19.37 -13.69
C GLY A 608 -15.90 19.69 -14.87
N SER A 609 -15.99 20.96 -15.30
CA SER A 609 -16.77 21.35 -16.49
C SER A 609 -15.87 21.70 -17.68
N SER A 610 -15.03 22.73 -17.51
CA SER A 610 -14.06 23.19 -18.50
C SER A 610 -13.10 22.07 -18.86
N LEU A 611 -12.85 21.87 -20.16
CA LEU A 611 -12.00 20.82 -20.74
C LEU A 611 -12.45 19.36 -20.53
N CYS A 612 -13.23 19.04 -19.49
CA CYS A 612 -13.83 17.72 -19.29
C CYS A 612 -15.09 17.49 -20.14
N HIS A 613 -15.64 18.54 -20.74
CA HIS A 613 -16.83 18.48 -21.60
C HIS A 613 -16.52 18.96 -23.01
N VAL A 614 -17.40 18.61 -23.95
CA VAL A 614 -17.37 19.12 -25.32
C VAL A 614 -18.15 20.44 -25.41
N SER A 615 -17.75 21.30 -26.35
CA SER A 615 -18.36 22.61 -26.57
C SER A 615 -19.87 22.52 -26.73
N GLN A 616 -20.60 23.14 -25.79
CA GLN A 616 -22.06 23.09 -25.79
C GLN A 616 -22.65 23.76 -27.03
N SER A 617 -22.10 24.91 -27.45
CA SER A 617 -22.57 25.64 -28.64
C SER A 617 -22.48 24.81 -29.91
N ASN A 618 -21.49 23.91 -30.00
CA ASN A 618 -21.23 23.14 -31.20
C ASN A 618 -21.95 21.79 -31.20
N TYR A 619 -22.21 21.20 -30.03
CA TYR A 619 -22.60 19.80 -29.94
C TYR A 619 -23.96 19.52 -29.29
N LEU A 620 -24.57 20.46 -28.57
CA LEU A 620 -25.84 20.25 -27.85
C LEU A 620 -26.96 19.70 -28.74
N ASN A 621 -27.05 20.18 -29.98
CA ASN A 621 -28.08 19.80 -30.95
C ASN A 621 -27.52 18.91 -32.07
N THR A 622 -26.55 18.06 -31.76
CA THR A 622 -25.90 17.14 -32.70
C THR A 622 -25.83 15.73 -32.14
N ILE A 623 -25.31 14.77 -32.90
CA ILE A 623 -25.06 13.40 -32.41
C ILE A 623 -24.01 13.33 -31.28
N GLU A 624 -23.20 14.37 -31.07
CA GLU A 624 -22.17 14.43 -30.02
C GLU A 624 -22.70 15.05 -28.71
N TYR A 625 -24.02 15.00 -28.48
CA TYR A 625 -24.70 15.67 -27.37
C TYR A 625 -24.38 15.10 -25.98
N LEU A 626 -23.78 13.90 -25.89
CA LEU A 626 -23.65 13.19 -24.62
C LEU A 626 -22.77 13.95 -23.64
N MET A 627 -21.58 14.39 -24.08
CA MET A 627 -20.54 14.99 -23.21
C MET A 627 -20.60 16.51 -23.11
N VAL A 628 -21.75 17.15 -23.36
CA VAL A 628 -21.94 18.58 -23.04
C VAL A 628 -22.23 18.74 -21.54
N TYR A 629 -21.83 19.87 -20.95
CA TYR A 629 -21.88 20.06 -19.49
C TYR A 629 -23.27 20.32 -18.90
N THR A 630 -24.28 20.61 -19.73
CA THR A 630 -25.66 20.76 -19.26
C THR A 630 -26.53 19.55 -19.62
N ALA A 631 -27.46 19.23 -18.70
CA ALA A 631 -28.54 18.29 -18.97
C ALA A 631 -29.82 19.04 -19.32
N ASN A 632 -30.38 18.77 -20.49
CA ASN A 632 -31.68 19.32 -20.89
C ASN A 632 -32.80 18.64 -20.10
N THR A 633 -33.72 19.42 -19.56
CA THR A 633 -34.94 18.89 -18.93
C THR A 633 -36.00 18.60 -19.99
N GLY A 634 -36.90 17.65 -19.72
CA GLY A 634 -38.04 17.36 -20.58
C GLY A 634 -37.72 16.59 -21.87
N VAL A 635 -36.51 16.08 -22.02
CA VAL A 635 -36.11 15.24 -23.15
C VAL A 635 -35.39 14.00 -22.63
N ASN A 636 -35.84 12.81 -23.04
CA ASN A 636 -35.21 11.55 -22.64
C ASN A 636 -34.26 11.01 -23.73
N LEU A 637 -33.39 10.08 -23.35
CA LEU A 637 -32.38 9.51 -24.26
C LEU A 637 -32.98 8.83 -25.49
N GLU A 638 -34.15 8.20 -25.37
CA GLU A 638 -34.81 7.54 -26.49
C GLU A 638 -35.28 8.55 -27.55
N GLN A 639 -35.83 9.69 -27.12
CA GLN A 639 -36.20 10.80 -28.00
C GLN A 639 -34.97 11.38 -28.70
N LEU A 640 -33.85 11.56 -27.98
CA LEU A 640 -32.58 12.02 -28.56
C LEU A 640 -32.03 11.03 -29.59
N ASN A 641 -32.08 9.73 -29.31
CA ASN A 641 -31.62 8.69 -30.25
C ASN A 641 -32.50 8.57 -31.51
N LYS A 642 -33.78 8.95 -31.42
CA LYS A 642 -34.66 9.07 -32.60
C LYS A 642 -34.32 10.30 -33.44
N MET A 643 -33.93 11.40 -32.79
CA MET A 643 -33.56 12.65 -33.46
C MET A 643 -32.17 12.57 -34.10
N TYR A 644 -31.23 11.92 -33.42
CA TYR A 644 -29.85 11.75 -33.84
C TYR A 644 -29.54 10.25 -33.94
N SER A 645 -29.72 9.70 -35.14
CA SER A 645 -29.48 8.27 -35.41
C SER A 645 -28.02 7.88 -35.12
N GLY A 646 -27.80 6.93 -34.21
CA GLY A 646 -26.46 6.43 -33.87
C GLY A 646 -26.24 6.08 -32.40
N GLY A 647 -27.23 6.33 -31.53
CA GLY A 647 -27.12 6.08 -30.10
C GLY A 647 -26.43 7.24 -29.37
N PRO A 648 -26.19 7.10 -28.05
CA PRO A 648 -25.61 8.19 -27.25
C PRO A 648 -24.13 8.43 -27.52
N PHE A 649 -23.42 7.46 -28.10
CA PHE A 649 -22.00 7.60 -28.42
C PHE A 649 -21.81 8.09 -29.85
N GLY A 650 -21.63 9.40 -30.00
CA GLY A 650 -21.32 9.99 -31.29
C GLY A 650 -20.00 9.46 -31.88
N PRO A 651 -19.84 9.45 -33.21
CA PRO A 651 -18.65 8.91 -33.87
C PRO A 651 -17.35 9.60 -33.45
N LYS A 652 -17.40 10.90 -33.11
CA LYS A 652 -16.21 11.63 -32.64
C LYS A 652 -15.86 11.25 -31.21
N LEU A 653 -16.85 11.10 -30.33
CA LEU A 653 -16.64 10.58 -28.98
C LEU A 653 -16.03 9.17 -29.01
N LEU A 654 -16.57 8.28 -29.86
CA LEU A 654 -16.00 6.94 -30.04
C LEU A 654 -14.55 6.98 -30.53
N LYS A 655 -14.21 7.93 -31.41
CA LYS A 655 -12.84 8.11 -31.90
C LYS A 655 -11.88 8.49 -30.78
N VAL A 656 -12.33 9.33 -29.84
CA VAL A 656 -11.56 9.67 -28.65
C VAL A 656 -11.39 8.47 -27.72
N LEU A 657 -12.49 7.77 -27.38
CA LEU A 657 -12.44 6.63 -26.45
C LEU A 657 -11.64 5.44 -26.99
N THR A 658 -11.72 5.17 -28.29
CA THR A 658 -10.87 4.16 -28.96
C THR A 658 -9.40 4.57 -28.97
N GLN A 659 -9.09 5.87 -29.12
CA GLN A 659 -7.73 6.38 -29.02
C GLN A 659 -7.18 6.33 -27.59
N LEU A 660 -8.03 6.38 -26.56
CA LEU A 660 -7.63 6.16 -25.17
C LEU A 660 -7.26 4.69 -24.90
N GLY A 661 -7.92 3.75 -25.57
CA GLY A 661 -7.61 2.32 -25.49
C GLY A 661 -8.80 1.36 -25.38
N TYR A 662 -10.04 1.87 -25.39
CA TYR A 662 -11.25 1.04 -25.35
C TYR A 662 -11.55 0.41 -26.71
N ALA A 663 -11.75 -0.92 -26.74
CA ALA A 663 -12.20 -1.60 -27.94
C ALA A 663 -13.71 -1.43 -28.12
N VAL A 664 -14.16 -1.42 -29.37
CA VAL A 664 -15.57 -1.32 -29.76
C VAL A 664 -15.92 -2.49 -30.67
N HIS A 665 -17.20 -2.85 -30.69
CA HIS A 665 -17.67 -3.96 -31.53
C HIS A 665 -17.34 -3.72 -33.01
N SER A 666 -17.08 -4.82 -33.73
CA SER A 666 -16.63 -4.80 -35.13
C SER A 666 -17.52 -4.00 -36.09
N ASN A 667 -18.81 -3.84 -35.81
CA ASN A 667 -19.76 -3.04 -36.59
C ASN A 667 -19.43 -1.53 -36.63
N TYR A 668 -18.62 -1.04 -35.70
CA TYR A 668 -18.21 0.38 -35.66
C TYR A 668 -17.01 0.68 -36.58
N ASN A 669 -16.28 -0.32 -37.08
CA ASN A 669 -15.09 -0.16 -37.94
C ASN A 669 -14.00 0.75 -37.33
N MET A 670 -13.78 0.65 -36.01
CA MET A 670 -12.75 1.42 -35.29
C MET A 670 -11.86 0.47 -34.48
N THR A 671 -10.58 0.78 -34.40
CA THR A 671 -9.59 -0.03 -33.67
C THR A 671 -9.06 0.75 -32.48
N ALA A 672 -9.01 0.10 -31.32
CA ALA A 672 -8.38 0.68 -30.14
C ALA A 672 -6.89 0.93 -30.38
N SER A 673 -6.40 2.09 -29.95
CA SER A 673 -4.97 2.40 -29.93
C SER A 673 -4.46 2.26 -28.50
N ARG A 674 -3.55 1.30 -28.26
CA ARG A 674 -2.95 1.05 -26.95
C ARG A 674 -1.44 1.26 -27.05
N PRO A 675 -0.88 2.36 -26.50
CA PRO A 675 0.57 2.55 -26.46
C PRO A 675 1.23 1.51 -25.56
N SER A 676 2.53 1.27 -25.76
CA SER A 676 3.32 0.48 -24.81
C SER A 676 3.52 1.30 -23.54
N LEU A 677 3.18 0.70 -22.40
CA LEU A 677 3.26 1.34 -21.09
C LEU A 677 4.32 0.65 -20.24
N SER A 678 5.11 1.44 -19.52
CA SER A 678 5.99 0.96 -18.46
C SER A 678 5.62 1.62 -17.13
N TYR A 679 5.78 0.90 -16.03
CA TYR A 679 5.60 1.49 -14.71
C TYR A 679 6.59 2.63 -14.51
N TRP A 680 6.11 3.74 -13.96
CA TRP A 680 7.00 4.83 -13.56
C TRP A 680 7.82 4.41 -12.33
N ASN A 681 9.11 4.70 -12.37
CA ASN A 681 10.03 4.49 -11.26
C ASN A 681 10.34 5.83 -10.59
N PRO A 682 10.06 6.01 -9.29
CA PRO A 682 10.30 7.26 -8.58
C PRO A 682 11.73 7.81 -8.68
N SER A 683 12.75 6.95 -8.89
CA SER A 683 14.14 7.41 -9.04
C SER A 683 14.40 8.22 -10.31
N ASP A 684 13.59 8.00 -11.35
CA ASP A 684 13.87 8.49 -12.70
C ASP A 684 13.33 9.92 -12.94
N GLY A 685 12.68 10.51 -11.92
CA GLY A 685 11.99 11.79 -12.02
C GLY A 685 10.75 11.74 -12.91
N LEU A 686 9.94 12.80 -12.86
CA LEU A 686 8.90 13.04 -13.88
C LEU A 686 9.49 13.72 -15.11
N VAL A 687 8.81 13.63 -16.23
CA VAL A 687 9.26 14.19 -17.50
C VAL A 687 9.32 15.71 -17.42
N GLY A 688 10.51 16.27 -17.68
CA GLY A 688 10.80 17.70 -17.47
C GLY A 688 11.50 17.99 -16.14
N THR A 689 11.53 17.03 -15.20
CA THR A 689 12.29 17.13 -13.94
C THR A 689 13.64 16.41 -14.06
N ASN A 690 14.63 16.79 -13.24
CA ASN A 690 15.89 16.04 -13.15
C ASN A 690 15.76 14.87 -12.15
N SER A 691 16.47 13.75 -12.38
CA SER A 691 16.61 12.61 -11.45
C SER A 691 17.72 12.83 -10.38
N ASN A 692 17.61 12.19 -9.21
CA ASN A 692 18.23 12.46 -7.88
C ASN A 692 19.81 12.49 -7.83
N PRO A 693 20.50 13.10 -6.81
CA PRO A 693 20.33 12.77 -5.39
C PRO A 693 20.27 13.93 -4.36
N SER A 694 19.56 13.62 -3.28
CA SER A 694 19.55 14.23 -1.93
C SER A 694 18.48 15.30 -1.69
N PRO A 695 17.74 15.22 -0.57
CA PRO A 695 16.89 16.31 -0.12
C PRO A 695 17.78 17.52 0.20
N THR A 696 17.96 18.41 -0.77
CA THR A 696 18.62 19.69 -0.50
C THR A 696 17.66 20.55 0.31
N LEU A 697 18.18 21.00 1.46
CA LEU A 697 17.50 21.76 2.50
C LEU A 697 16.52 22.78 1.93
N SER A 698 15.24 22.56 2.18
CA SER A 698 14.28 23.58 2.63
C SER A 698 14.47 24.94 1.93
N VAL A 699 13.84 25.12 0.77
CA VAL A 699 13.92 26.40 0.05
C VAL A 699 13.16 27.47 0.83
N ASP A 700 13.87 28.53 1.20
CA ASP A 700 13.30 29.75 1.82
C ASP A 700 13.32 30.83 0.75
N THR A 701 12.15 31.40 0.44
CA THR A 701 12.02 32.42 -0.59
C THR A 701 11.31 33.64 -0.03
N SER A 702 11.99 34.78 -0.07
CA SER A 702 11.32 36.05 0.10
C SER A 702 10.39 36.32 -1.09
N GLY A 703 9.17 36.76 -0.85
CA GLY A 703 8.26 37.11 -1.92
C GLY A 703 6.98 37.75 -1.40
N PRO A 704 6.04 38.09 -2.31
CA PRO A 704 4.86 38.86 -1.97
C PRO A 704 3.79 38.05 -1.23
N ALA A 705 3.91 36.71 -1.18
CA ALA A 705 2.99 35.86 -0.44
C ALA A 705 3.15 36.09 1.07
N CYS A 706 2.02 36.19 1.78
CA CYS A 706 2.00 36.33 3.24
C CYS A 706 1.05 35.32 3.87
N THR A 707 1.35 34.89 5.10
CA THR A 707 0.45 34.01 5.85
C THR A 707 -0.89 34.72 6.09
N PRO A 708 -2.05 34.07 5.86
CA PRO A 708 -3.35 34.69 6.10
C PRO A 708 -3.48 35.11 7.57
N THR A 709 -3.89 36.35 7.84
CA THR A 709 -4.19 36.76 9.21
C THR A 709 -5.53 36.17 9.65
N ASN A 710 -5.64 35.75 10.92
CA ASN A 710 -6.84 35.12 11.52
C ASN A 710 -8.14 35.96 11.44
N ALA A 711 -8.13 37.12 10.78
CA ALA A 711 -9.29 37.96 10.51
C ALA A 711 -9.94 37.71 9.13
N ALA A 712 -9.38 36.82 8.31
CA ALA A 712 -9.88 36.51 6.96
C ALA A 712 -10.70 35.21 6.87
N THR A 713 -11.25 34.69 7.97
CA THR A 713 -12.38 33.74 7.91
C THR A 713 -13.68 34.48 7.60
N ASN A 714 -13.68 35.30 6.56
CA ASN A 714 -14.90 35.67 5.86
C ASN A 714 -14.96 34.77 4.64
N THR A 715 -15.90 33.85 4.70
CA THR A 715 -16.49 33.10 3.58
C THR A 715 -16.36 33.86 2.26
N ALA A 716 -15.29 33.60 1.52
CA ALA A 716 -15.33 33.76 0.08
C ALA A 716 -16.24 32.63 -0.40
N ASN A 717 -17.51 32.95 -0.64
CA ASN A 717 -18.43 32.17 -1.46
C ASN A 717 -17.84 32.10 -2.88
N ALA A 718 -16.79 31.30 -3.06
CA ALA A 718 -16.49 30.68 -4.32
C ALA A 718 -17.29 29.39 -4.32
N THR A 719 -18.32 29.33 -5.15
CA THR A 719 -19.01 28.11 -5.54
C THR A 719 -18.02 27.20 -6.26
N SER A 720 -17.12 26.57 -5.51
CA SER A 720 -16.38 25.40 -5.94
C SER A 720 -17.22 24.20 -5.54
N SER A 721 -17.87 23.57 -6.51
CA SER A 721 -18.31 22.17 -6.35
C SER A 721 -17.05 21.37 -6.01
N SER A 722 -16.89 21.07 -4.73
CA SER A 722 -15.81 20.22 -4.24
C SER A 722 -16.02 18.83 -4.80
N VAL A 723 -15.42 18.56 -5.97
CA VAL A 723 -15.19 17.18 -6.39
C VAL A 723 -14.22 16.61 -5.36
N SER A 724 -14.74 15.72 -4.52
CA SER A 724 -13.99 14.96 -3.54
C SER A 724 -12.89 14.17 -4.26
N LEU A 725 -11.67 14.71 -4.29
CA LEU A 725 -10.46 14.00 -4.68
C LEU A 725 -10.00 12.99 -3.61
N ALA A 726 -10.83 12.69 -2.59
CA ALA A 726 -10.52 11.77 -1.50
C ALA A 726 -10.26 10.31 -1.95
N GLY A 727 -10.39 10.00 -3.25
CA GLY A 727 -10.09 8.69 -3.82
C GLY A 727 -8.77 8.58 -4.61
N PHE A 728 -8.06 9.66 -4.94
CA PHE A 728 -6.97 9.57 -5.94
C PHE A 728 -5.61 9.09 -5.40
N TYR A 729 -5.51 8.77 -4.11
CA TYR A 729 -4.25 8.38 -3.49
C TYR A 729 -4.43 7.23 -2.50
N HIS A 730 -4.26 5.99 -2.99
CA HIS A 730 -3.86 4.85 -2.17
C HIS A 730 -2.96 3.88 -2.91
#